data_AF-A0A969PXI3-F1
#
_entry.id   AF-A0A969PXI3-F1
#
_cell.length_a   1.000
_cell.length_b   1.000
_cell.length_c   1.000
_cell.angle_alpha   90.00
_cell.angle_beta   90.00
_cell.angle_gamma   90.00
#
_symmetry.space_group_name_H-M   'P 1'
#
loop_
_entity.id
_entity.type
_entity.pdbx_description
1 polymer ?
#
loop_
_entity_poly.entity_id
_entity_poly.type
_entity_poly.pdbx_seq_one_letter_code
_entity_poly.pdbx_strand_id
1 'polypeptide(L)'
;MKSVGAVVLIVIGMLVSLQTAVAAEAFLDPDIPVDSGQMVEVIVDLTEEPVHIQEKEAEESGETFSALETEARQQQASALFEAYLEQEDISVEHIEKLEKVLYGFAITMPANQAASFTKLEYVDGVYLSQLYEVALETDVDSQEQTEALEAEMEALAELGLTGKGVKVGVLDSGIDYHHPALKHAYRDGANFIRDGRTDPLEGHGVNSTHGTAVSAVIAGKGDVQGIAPDVDLYVYRVLNTINQGYTGSILTAMDQAVEDGVDVVNMSFGQESNIADTPLTKAISNMIDAGIVVVAAAGNDGEDGMGTVNNPGTSPLAVTVGASYLSRGQEVVADFSSRGPLTDTYDIKPDLTAPGAAIYTALSKSSAGGSYTKAYSFFSGTSFASPYTAGLAALLLEQDPSLAPDEVKARMMNTSDAINGVSVNDAGAGRIDPAGALQTDVIAFVQDSHTFTEEGKEKQRAHRNGSMNLKTIRAGGTFSRTTVVTLENASSSAVTFQTGVEEKAMRGMKMSLPKEVTVPAGGKKDVTVTLSSAKPTSGYMEGWLTFRSDNAEDLRIPFGGQVETISNPVKEFKTDRNLVSRHVQPELQWNIDSSMKAELSLLTKDGTKLGTIKPGSGAKLKWDLRYTDTNGAAKRAGTGTYQLKLEAVSGENRYSRTLTIDVYEEKPAISLEATQLDQNLIRGAVASRFSDKQEADTAITLTFELSQNGSRYSSGTASVQADGSFRIRNRLQDGESELTLTAEDRLGNKQTNSFTVTKEQEVYQLNDSGSGVEALQDAMKHLGFDAGESGTFGAATQAALEELQQYYGLAVTGEADTETIRLIASITDGTYATPSDTEDVRTFKQRLTHLGFGTFPERPSPRYGPVTERVVADFQQHYGLVVNGYGDPVTLQKMDELWGQSLKDGDDNENVRSMKISLTSLGFGTFPERPSPRYGPVTEGVVRAFQEASGLRASGTANPITLAAIEQQLSSFWTDGDDDPAITGLKQQLTALGYGSFPQRPSTRYGPVTTRVVEAFQQDQGLTVTGNIDRVTEQTMNRLQEIVYTDGADAPGVRDVKQQLTALGFGSFPQRPSTRYGPVTMSVVQDFQAHFGLEQSGSITRRDQQVLDRETATVLQSGFSTTEARDMKVKLSAAGYGTFPADPSDVFGPVTASVVSDFQASQGLPVSGIMDSVSLERLRELQ
;
A
#
# COMPACT_ATOMS: atom_id res chain seq x y z
N MET A 1 29.24 39.14 4.06
CA MET A 1 28.70 39.78 5.29
C MET A 1 27.49 40.69 5.08
N LYS A 2 27.30 41.41 3.96
CA LYS A 2 26.03 42.16 3.73
C LYS A 2 24.92 41.36 3.01
N SER A 3 25.23 40.24 2.36
CA SER A 3 24.27 39.35 1.72
C SER A 3 23.55 38.42 2.71
N VAL A 4 24.28 37.79 3.63
CA VAL A 4 23.75 36.85 4.63
C VAL A 4 22.67 37.49 5.52
N GLY A 5 22.80 38.77 5.85
CA GLY A 5 21.82 39.49 6.68
C GLY A 5 20.51 39.83 5.97
N ALA A 6 20.43 39.72 4.64
CA ALA A 6 19.18 39.92 3.90
C ALA A 6 18.33 38.63 3.90
N VAL A 7 18.97 37.48 3.67
CA VAL A 7 18.30 36.16 3.66
C VAL A 7 17.66 35.87 5.02
N VAL A 8 18.40 36.05 6.12
CA VAL A 8 17.87 35.82 7.49
C VAL A 8 16.69 36.75 7.83
N LEU A 9 16.63 37.96 7.28
CA LEU A 9 15.52 38.90 7.51
C LEU A 9 14.28 38.60 6.66
N ILE A 10 14.43 37.94 5.51
CA ILE A 10 13.32 37.44 4.68
C ILE A 10 12.71 36.18 5.33
N VAL A 11 13.55 35.25 5.79
CA VAL A 11 13.12 34.03 6.51
C VAL A 11 12.32 34.39 7.77
N ILE A 12 12.78 35.36 8.58
CA ILE A 12 12.04 35.83 9.76
C ILE A 12 10.75 36.61 9.39
N GLY A 13 10.68 37.18 8.17
CA GLY A 13 9.50 37.88 7.68
C GLY A 13 8.37 36.95 7.24
N MET A 14 8.69 35.84 6.58
CA MET A 14 7.71 34.84 6.12
C MET A 14 7.16 33.95 7.25
N LEU A 15 7.94 33.76 8.32
CA LEU A 15 7.53 33.09 9.57
C LEU A 15 6.28 33.70 10.25
N VAL A 16 5.82 34.88 9.82
CA VAL A 16 4.66 35.60 10.38
C VAL A 16 3.43 35.54 9.46
N SER A 17 3.56 35.08 8.21
CA SER A 17 2.47 35.18 7.20
C SER A 17 1.57 33.95 7.04
N LEU A 18 1.94 32.75 7.52
CA LEU A 18 1.08 31.56 7.38
C LEU A 18 -0.15 31.56 8.32
N GLN A 19 -0.09 32.26 9.46
CA GLN A 19 -1.14 32.22 10.49
C GLN A 19 -2.44 33.00 10.16
N THR A 20 -3.14 32.71 9.05
CA THR A 20 -4.53 33.19 8.83
C THR A 20 -5.49 32.28 8.05
N ALA A 21 -5.08 31.09 7.61
CA ALA A 21 -6.00 30.09 7.04
C ALA A 21 -6.35 29.01 8.07
N VAL A 22 -7.61 28.56 8.10
CA VAL A 22 -7.94 27.26 8.69
C VAL A 22 -7.70 26.25 7.58
N ALA A 23 -6.55 25.57 7.62
CA ALA A 23 -6.23 24.50 6.69
C ALA A 23 -7.25 23.36 6.80
N ALA A 24 -7.42 22.60 5.72
CA ALA A 24 -8.04 21.28 5.82
C ALA A 24 -7.03 20.34 6.49
N GLU A 25 -7.51 19.29 7.17
CA GLU A 25 -6.64 18.19 7.59
C GLU A 25 -6.13 17.47 6.33
N ALA A 26 -4.84 17.14 6.30
CA ALA A 26 -4.24 16.45 5.15
C ALA A 26 -4.88 15.08 4.93
N PHE A 27 -4.84 14.56 3.70
CA PHE A 27 -5.39 13.25 3.39
C PHE A 27 -4.61 12.14 4.12
N LEU A 28 -5.33 11.15 4.63
CA LEU A 28 -4.77 9.92 5.18
C LEU A 28 -5.46 8.76 4.49
N ASP A 29 -4.68 7.93 3.81
CA ASP A 29 -5.15 6.71 3.18
C ASP A 29 -5.71 5.74 4.25
N PRO A 30 -6.99 5.36 4.14
CA PRO A 30 -7.65 4.52 5.14
C PRO A 30 -7.11 3.09 5.21
N ASP A 31 -6.33 2.64 4.21
CA ASP A 31 -5.71 1.32 4.20
C ASP A 31 -4.39 1.28 5.00
N ILE A 32 -3.86 2.43 5.44
CA ILE A 32 -2.74 2.48 6.39
C ILE A 32 -3.24 1.98 7.76
N PRO A 33 -2.63 0.91 8.33
CA PRO A 33 -3.07 0.36 9.61
C PRO A 33 -2.55 1.20 10.79
N VAL A 34 -3.11 2.39 11.00
CA VAL A 34 -2.63 3.40 11.97
C VAL A 34 -2.77 3.01 13.46
N ASP A 35 -3.33 1.84 13.75
CA ASP A 35 -3.29 1.25 15.09
C ASP A 35 -2.11 0.28 15.28
N SER A 36 -1.38 -0.07 14.21
CA SER A 36 -0.30 -1.07 14.18
C SER A 36 1.10 -0.45 14.25
N GLY A 37 1.98 -1.06 15.04
CA GLY A 37 3.43 -0.75 15.04
C GLY A 37 4.20 -1.36 13.85
N GLN A 38 3.52 -2.05 12.93
CA GLN A 38 4.15 -2.67 11.76
C GLN A 38 4.83 -1.62 10.88
N MET A 39 6.05 -1.93 10.43
CA MET A 39 6.74 -1.17 9.39
C MET A 39 5.98 -1.29 8.06
N VAL A 40 5.53 -0.16 7.53
CA VAL A 40 4.89 0.00 6.22
C VAL A 40 5.62 1.05 5.42
N GLU A 41 5.62 0.91 4.11
CA GLU A 41 6.04 2.01 3.24
C GLU A 41 4.86 2.93 2.96
N VAL A 42 5.03 4.23 3.23
CA VAL A 42 4.08 5.28 2.90
C VAL A 42 4.69 6.28 1.92
N ILE A 43 3.85 6.85 1.06
CA ILE A 43 4.18 8.02 0.24
C ILE A 43 3.61 9.24 0.96
N VAL A 44 4.49 10.15 1.34
CA VAL A 44 4.13 11.45 1.92
C VAL A 44 4.24 12.49 0.82
N ASP A 45 3.09 13.02 0.38
CA ASP A 45 2.99 14.10 -0.58
C ASP A 45 2.97 15.45 0.17
N LEU A 46 3.75 16.42 -0.28
CA LEU A 46 3.85 17.75 0.34
C LEU A 46 3.06 18.79 -0.47
N THR A 47 2.73 19.90 0.17
CA THR A 47 1.92 20.96 -0.46
C THR A 47 2.65 21.83 -1.49
N GLU A 48 3.96 21.70 -1.65
CA GLU A 48 4.70 22.34 -2.75
C GLU A 48 4.71 21.39 -3.96
N GLU A 49 4.31 21.82 -5.15
CA GLU A 49 4.46 21.00 -6.37
C GLU A 49 5.91 21.03 -6.92
N PRO A 50 6.33 20.05 -7.77
CA PRO A 50 7.62 20.07 -8.46
C PRO A 50 7.88 21.36 -9.27
N VAL A 51 9.17 21.70 -9.46
CA VAL A 51 9.59 23.02 -9.99
C VAL A 51 8.99 23.32 -11.37
N HIS A 52 8.98 22.34 -12.27
CA HIS A 52 8.49 22.48 -13.65
C HIS A 52 6.96 22.59 -13.73
N ILE A 53 6.22 22.04 -12.76
CA ILE A 53 4.77 22.24 -12.65
C ILE A 53 4.48 23.70 -12.30
N GLN A 54 5.16 24.24 -11.28
CA GLN A 54 5.02 25.64 -10.90
C GLN A 54 5.47 26.61 -12.02
N GLU A 55 6.49 26.23 -12.81
CA GLU A 55 6.91 26.98 -14.01
C GLU A 55 5.79 27.00 -15.06
N LYS A 56 5.25 25.83 -15.41
CA LYS A 56 4.16 25.68 -16.39
C LYS A 56 2.90 26.44 -15.97
N GLU A 57 2.47 26.34 -14.72
CA GLU A 57 1.31 27.07 -14.19
C GLU A 57 1.52 28.60 -14.24
N ALA A 58 2.73 29.08 -13.98
CA ALA A 58 3.08 30.49 -14.12
C ALA A 58 3.07 30.95 -15.58
N GLU A 59 3.54 30.13 -16.53
CA GLU A 59 3.45 30.41 -17.97
C GLU A 59 2.00 30.48 -18.45
N GLU A 60 1.14 29.53 -18.04
CA GLU A 60 -0.27 29.47 -18.42
C GLU A 60 -1.11 30.63 -17.83
N SER A 61 -0.82 31.02 -16.59
CA SER A 61 -1.48 32.16 -15.91
C SER A 61 -0.92 33.52 -16.33
N GLY A 62 0.30 33.57 -16.88
CA GLY A 62 1.04 34.79 -17.18
C GLY A 62 1.62 35.48 -15.93
N GLU A 63 1.79 34.74 -14.84
CA GLU A 63 2.43 35.21 -13.61
C GLU A 63 3.97 35.12 -13.70
N THR A 64 4.68 35.80 -12.79
CA THR A 64 6.15 35.82 -12.80
C THR A 64 6.73 34.66 -12.01
N PHE A 65 7.27 33.66 -12.70
CA PHE A 65 7.99 32.54 -12.10
C PHE A 65 9.38 32.93 -11.55
N SER A 66 9.83 32.21 -10.52
CA SER A 66 11.19 32.31 -9.96
C SER A 66 11.63 30.96 -9.40
N ALA A 67 12.34 30.17 -10.20
CA ALA A 67 12.89 28.86 -9.79
C ALA A 67 13.61 28.92 -8.45
N LEU A 68 14.45 29.94 -8.20
CA LEU A 68 15.19 30.10 -6.94
C LEU A 68 14.27 30.30 -5.71
N GLU A 69 13.11 30.94 -5.88
CA GLU A 69 12.16 31.11 -4.77
C GLU A 69 11.33 29.84 -4.55
N THR A 70 10.99 29.10 -5.60
CA THR A 70 10.32 27.79 -5.53
C THR A 70 11.25 26.73 -4.91
N GLU A 71 12.47 26.57 -5.42
CA GLU A 71 13.50 25.67 -4.86
C GLU A 71 13.75 25.96 -3.38
N ALA A 72 13.75 27.23 -2.96
CA ALA A 72 13.93 27.60 -1.56
C ALA A 72 12.72 27.22 -0.67
N ARG A 73 11.48 27.31 -1.16
CA ARG A 73 10.29 26.83 -0.43
C ARG A 73 10.27 25.31 -0.33
N GLN A 74 10.54 24.63 -1.43
CA GLN A 74 10.71 23.17 -1.49
C GLN A 74 11.76 22.68 -0.49
N GLN A 75 12.99 23.22 -0.54
CA GLN A 75 14.05 22.89 0.43
C GLN A 75 13.63 23.20 1.88
N GLN A 76 12.86 24.27 2.11
CA GLN A 76 12.32 24.56 3.44
C GLN A 76 11.27 23.51 3.88
N ALA A 77 10.36 23.08 3.00
CA ALA A 77 9.35 22.07 3.30
C ALA A 77 9.98 20.70 3.61
N SER A 78 10.93 20.24 2.80
CA SER A 78 11.65 18.97 3.06
C SER A 78 12.48 19.05 4.34
N ALA A 79 13.19 20.15 4.59
CA ALA A 79 13.95 20.31 5.83
C ALA A 79 13.06 20.42 7.09
N LEU A 80 11.85 20.98 6.98
CA LEU A 80 10.86 20.98 8.07
C LEU A 80 10.31 19.58 8.32
N PHE A 81 10.07 18.80 7.27
CA PHE A 81 9.61 17.42 7.39
C PHE A 81 10.69 16.50 8.00
N GLU A 82 11.93 16.57 7.50
CA GLU A 82 13.08 15.83 8.07
C GLU A 82 13.31 16.20 9.55
N ALA A 83 13.25 17.50 9.89
CA ALA A 83 13.34 17.95 11.28
C ALA A 83 12.17 17.49 12.15
N TYR A 84 10.98 17.25 11.58
CA TYR A 84 9.84 16.69 12.30
C TYR A 84 10.05 15.21 12.60
N LEU A 85 10.59 14.42 11.66
CA LEU A 85 10.99 13.03 11.91
C LEU A 85 11.99 12.93 13.06
N GLU A 86 13.02 13.80 13.07
CA GLU A 86 14.00 13.88 14.17
C GLU A 86 13.40 14.37 15.49
N GLN A 87 12.41 15.29 15.46
CA GLN A 87 11.83 15.86 16.68
C GLN A 87 10.88 14.90 17.39
N GLU A 88 10.06 14.17 16.64
CA GLU A 88 9.04 13.25 17.17
C GLU A 88 9.57 11.81 17.33
N ASP A 89 10.88 11.59 17.13
CA ASP A 89 11.58 10.30 17.27
C ASP A 89 10.94 9.18 16.40
N ILE A 90 10.59 9.54 15.16
CA ILE A 90 9.92 8.65 14.22
C ILE A 90 10.95 7.68 13.65
N SER A 91 10.77 6.39 13.93
CA SER A 91 11.67 5.33 13.48
C SER A 91 11.50 5.12 11.98
N VAL A 92 12.55 5.43 11.21
CA VAL A 92 12.57 5.30 9.76
C VAL A 92 13.61 4.25 9.38
N GLU A 93 13.16 3.13 8.81
CA GLU A 93 14.05 2.11 8.24
C GLU A 93 14.67 2.57 6.92
N HIS A 94 13.91 3.36 6.15
CA HIS A 94 14.31 3.84 4.84
C HIS A 94 13.50 5.07 4.42
N ILE A 95 14.15 6.00 3.74
CA ILE A 95 13.54 7.22 3.21
C ILE A 95 14.20 7.58 1.88
N GLU A 96 13.40 7.66 0.82
CA GLU A 96 13.78 8.32 -0.43
C GLU A 96 13.05 9.64 -0.55
N LYS A 97 13.73 10.64 -1.12
CA LYS A 97 13.14 11.93 -1.42
C LYS A 97 12.65 11.95 -2.87
N LEU A 98 11.49 12.53 -3.09
CA LEU A 98 10.88 12.78 -4.39
C LEU A 98 10.90 14.28 -4.66
N GLU A 99 11.37 14.69 -5.83
CA GLU A 99 11.51 16.09 -6.23
C GLU A 99 10.98 16.41 -7.65
N LYS A 100 10.83 15.41 -8.54
CA LYS A 100 10.58 15.62 -9.98
C LYS A 100 9.20 15.24 -10.47
N VAL A 101 8.61 14.14 -10.00
CA VAL A 101 7.25 13.73 -10.38
C VAL A 101 6.23 13.97 -9.26
N LEU A 102 6.69 13.86 -8.02
CA LEU A 102 5.98 14.20 -6.80
C LEU A 102 6.96 14.97 -5.91
N TYR A 103 6.51 15.92 -5.10
CA TYR A 103 7.41 16.57 -4.14
C TYR A 103 7.13 16.04 -2.72
N GLY A 104 8.05 15.26 -2.18
CA GLY A 104 7.81 14.60 -0.91
C GLY A 104 8.75 13.44 -0.66
N PHE A 105 8.23 12.35 -0.10
CA PHE A 105 9.05 11.24 0.37
C PHE A 105 8.36 9.88 0.23
N ALA A 106 9.14 8.83 -0.02
CA ALA A 106 8.73 7.44 0.17
C ALA A 106 9.45 6.89 1.42
N ILE A 107 8.71 6.52 2.46
CA ILE A 107 9.25 6.27 3.81
C ILE A 107 8.77 4.93 4.33
N THR A 108 9.70 4.08 4.80
CA THR A 108 9.38 2.87 5.56
C THR A 108 9.45 3.16 7.06
N MET A 109 8.29 3.12 7.73
CA MET A 109 8.09 3.56 9.12
C MET A 109 6.95 2.79 9.82
N PRO A 110 6.80 2.85 11.16
CA PRO A 110 5.64 2.30 11.85
C PRO A 110 4.33 2.94 11.40
N ALA A 111 3.35 2.13 10.99
CA ALA A 111 2.07 2.60 10.46
C ALA A 111 1.32 3.53 11.44
N ASN A 112 1.39 3.24 12.74
CA ASN A 112 0.78 4.06 13.79
C ASN A 112 1.38 5.46 13.95
N GLN A 113 2.54 5.74 13.38
CA GLN A 113 3.14 7.08 13.36
C GLN A 113 2.71 7.91 12.14
N ALA A 114 2.18 7.28 11.08
CA ALA A 114 1.79 7.96 9.83
C ALA A 114 0.68 9.01 10.01
N ALA A 115 -0.30 8.74 10.88
CA ALA A 115 -1.37 9.69 11.24
C ALA A 115 -0.87 10.95 11.98
N SER A 116 0.41 11.01 12.35
CA SER A 116 1.00 12.23 12.94
C SER A 116 1.24 13.31 11.88
N PHE A 117 1.59 12.91 10.65
CA PHE A 117 1.93 13.83 9.55
C PHE A 117 0.75 14.67 9.07
N THR A 118 -0.49 14.20 9.22
CA THR A 118 -1.68 14.94 8.76
C THR A 118 -1.97 16.24 9.53
N LYS A 119 -1.24 16.44 10.64
CA LYS A 119 -1.25 17.66 11.46
C LYS A 119 -0.28 18.73 10.94
N LEU A 120 0.56 18.40 9.95
CA LEU A 120 1.54 19.31 9.37
C LEU A 120 0.89 20.11 8.23
N GLU A 121 0.86 21.44 8.36
CA GLU A 121 0.26 22.35 7.35
C GLU A 121 0.93 22.28 5.96
N TYR A 122 2.07 21.60 5.83
CA TYR A 122 2.85 21.41 4.61
C TYR A 122 2.83 19.97 4.05
N VAL A 123 2.05 19.06 4.66
CA VAL A 123 1.75 17.74 4.10
C VAL A 123 0.38 17.81 3.43
N ASP A 124 0.29 17.33 2.19
CA ASP A 124 -0.97 17.26 1.44
C ASP A 124 -1.69 15.92 1.69
N GLY A 125 -0.93 14.82 1.65
CA GLY A 125 -1.47 13.49 1.86
C GLY A 125 -0.43 12.45 2.28
N VAL A 126 -0.90 11.41 2.97
CA VAL A 126 -0.12 10.22 3.33
C VAL A 126 -0.82 8.99 2.79
N TYR A 127 -0.14 8.26 1.91
CA TYR A 127 -0.70 7.15 1.14
C TYR A 127 0.05 5.85 1.43
N LEU A 128 -0.65 4.71 1.45
CA LEU A 128 0.02 3.42 1.56
C LEU A 128 0.74 3.09 0.24
N SER A 129 1.98 2.62 0.30
CA SER A 129 2.68 2.15 -0.88
C SER A 129 2.08 0.83 -1.36
N GLN A 130 1.44 0.89 -2.53
CA GLN A 130 0.78 -0.24 -3.16
C GLN A 130 1.77 -1.16 -3.89
N LEU A 131 1.43 -2.44 -3.98
CA LEU A 131 2.16 -3.48 -4.69
C LEU A 131 1.70 -3.56 -6.15
N TYR A 132 2.65 -3.49 -7.08
CA TYR A 132 2.44 -3.63 -8.52
C TYR A 132 3.09 -4.91 -9.01
N GLU A 133 2.43 -5.61 -9.93
CA GLU A 133 2.87 -6.90 -10.47
C GLU A 133 2.78 -6.94 -12.00
N VAL A 134 3.46 -7.92 -12.60
CA VAL A 134 3.18 -8.34 -13.99
C VAL A 134 2.12 -9.44 -13.97
N ALA A 135 0.97 -9.16 -14.57
CA ALA A 135 -0.13 -10.12 -14.68
C ALA A 135 0.23 -11.31 -15.60
N LEU A 136 -0.40 -12.46 -15.36
CA LEU A 136 -0.05 -13.74 -16.01
C LEU A 136 -0.05 -13.67 -17.54
N GLU A 137 1.11 -13.96 -18.13
CA GLU A 137 1.30 -13.99 -19.59
C GLU A 137 1.15 -15.40 -20.15
N THR A 138 0.80 -15.49 -21.44
CA THR A 138 0.61 -16.79 -22.11
C THR A 138 1.42 -16.94 -23.39
N ASP A 139 2.20 -18.04 -23.46
CA ASP A 139 2.90 -18.53 -24.66
C ASP A 139 1.87 -18.96 -25.73
N VAL A 140 1.37 -18.02 -26.52
CA VAL A 140 0.50 -18.28 -27.68
C VAL A 140 1.27 -17.96 -28.95
N ASP A 141 1.40 -18.94 -29.86
CA ASP A 141 2.00 -18.74 -31.19
C ASP A 141 0.88 -18.46 -32.21
N SER A 142 1.07 -17.44 -33.03
CA SER A 142 0.21 -17.11 -34.17
C SER A 142 1.06 -16.69 -35.37
N GLN A 143 1.21 -17.60 -36.33
CA GLN A 143 1.85 -17.31 -37.62
C GLN A 143 1.17 -16.14 -38.35
N GLU A 144 -0.17 -16.04 -38.30
CA GLU A 144 -0.93 -14.95 -38.93
C GLU A 144 -0.61 -13.58 -38.30
N GLN A 145 -0.45 -13.52 -36.98
CA GLN A 145 0.00 -12.30 -36.29
C GLN A 145 1.45 -11.95 -36.64
N THR A 146 2.32 -12.96 -36.69
CA THR A 146 3.75 -12.79 -36.99
C THR A 146 3.95 -12.23 -38.40
N GLU A 147 3.32 -12.83 -39.42
CA GLU A 147 3.39 -12.37 -40.81
C GLU A 147 2.81 -10.95 -40.99
N ALA A 148 1.77 -10.59 -40.22
CA ALA A 148 1.20 -9.24 -40.25
C ALA A 148 2.14 -8.19 -39.62
N LEU A 149 2.76 -8.51 -38.48
CA LEU A 149 3.74 -7.64 -37.83
C LEU A 149 4.99 -7.45 -38.69
N GLU A 150 5.56 -8.53 -39.26
CA GLU A 150 6.73 -8.43 -40.15
C GLU A 150 6.47 -7.46 -41.32
N ALA A 151 5.29 -7.54 -41.94
CA ALA A 151 4.91 -6.63 -43.03
C ALA A 151 4.70 -5.17 -42.59
N GLU A 152 4.12 -4.95 -41.41
CA GLU A 152 3.94 -3.62 -40.81
C GLU A 152 5.29 -2.97 -40.47
N MET A 153 6.24 -3.77 -39.96
CA MET A 153 7.59 -3.31 -39.65
C MET A 153 8.46 -3.09 -40.88
N GLU A 154 8.29 -3.87 -41.96
CA GLU A 154 8.91 -3.59 -43.26
C GLU A 154 8.42 -2.26 -43.83
N ALA A 155 7.11 -1.99 -43.79
CA ALA A 155 6.53 -0.73 -44.23
C ALA A 155 7.01 0.48 -43.40
N LEU A 156 7.13 0.34 -42.08
CA LEU A 156 7.71 1.38 -41.22
C LEU A 156 9.20 1.64 -41.55
N ALA A 157 9.98 0.60 -41.84
CA ALA A 157 11.38 0.74 -42.21
C ALA A 157 11.57 1.50 -43.56
N GLU A 158 10.61 1.43 -44.48
CA GLU A 158 10.63 2.23 -45.73
C GLU A 158 10.52 3.74 -45.48
N LEU A 159 9.94 4.17 -44.36
CA LEU A 159 9.89 5.59 -43.98
C LEU A 159 11.25 6.14 -43.53
N GLY A 160 12.21 5.26 -43.23
CA GLY A 160 13.57 5.62 -42.79
C GLY A 160 13.66 6.13 -41.34
N LEU A 161 12.57 6.03 -40.58
CA LEU A 161 12.52 6.27 -39.14
C LEU A 161 12.91 4.99 -38.38
N THR A 162 13.61 5.17 -37.27
CA THR A 162 14.19 4.10 -36.43
C THR A 162 14.17 4.41 -34.93
N GLY A 163 13.64 5.57 -34.50
CA GLY A 163 13.68 6.08 -33.12
C GLY A 163 15.00 6.75 -32.77
N LYS A 164 15.85 7.04 -33.75
CA LYS A 164 17.24 7.40 -33.51
C LYS A 164 17.39 8.75 -32.83
N GLY A 165 18.03 8.73 -31.65
CA GLY A 165 18.28 9.93 -30.86
C GLY A 165 17.13 10.31 -29.93
N VAL A 166 16.07 9.50 -29.89
CA VAL A 166 15.03 9.53 -28.86
C VAL A 166 15.42 8.56 -27.74
N LYS A 167 15.28 9.01 -26.50
CA LYS A 167 15.52 8.21 -25.30
C LYS A 167 14.21 7.60 -24.82
N VAL A 168 14.22 6.29 -24.57
CA VAL A 168 13.05 5.58 -24.05
C VAL A 168 13.39 4.95 -22.70
N GLY A 169 12.69 5.41 -21.67
CA GLY A 169 12.70 4.85 -20.33
C GLY A 169 11.82 3.60 -20.24
N VAL A 170 12.34 2.52 -19.70
CA VAL A 170 11.59 1.28 -19.43
C VAL A 170 11.60 1.03 -17.92
N LEU A 171 10.46 1.21 -17.27
CA LEU A 171 10.28 0.84 -15.87
C LEU A 171 9.74 -0.60 -15.83
N ASP A 172 10.57 -1.55 -15.38
CA ASP A 172 10.23 -2.98 -15.41
C ASP A 172 11.09 -3.81 -14.41
N SER A 173 11.15 -5.12 -14.60
CA SER A 173 11.94 -6.15 -13.89
C SER A 173 13.44 -6.15 -14.18
N GLY A 174 13.88 -5.34 -15.16
CA GLY A 174 15.28 -5.13 -15.54
C GLY A 174 15.52 -5.31 -17.04
N ILE A 175 16.77 -5.53 -17.44
CA ILE A 175 17.12 -5.87 -18.83
C ILE A 175 18.39 -6.73 -18.88
N ASP A 176 18.44 -7.74 -19.74
CA ASP A 176 19.70 -8.36 -20.18
C ASP A 176 20.32 -7.48 -21.28
N TYR A 177 20.99 -6.40 -20.87
CA TYR A 177 21.64 -5.47 -21.81
C TYR A 177 22.85 -6.09 -22.54
N HIS A 178 23.24 -7.31 -22.19
CA HIS A 178 24.21 -8.10 -22.96
C HIS A 178 23.57 -8.87 -24.12
N HIS A 179 22.23 -8.98 -24.14
CA HIS A 179 21.48 -9.68 -25.17
C HIS A 179 21.84 -9.17 -26.57
N PRO A 180 22.15 -10.06 -27.55
CA PRO A 180 22.60 -9.66 -28.88
C PRO A 180 21.66 -8.69 -29.60
N ALA A 181 20.35 -8.80 -29.32
CA ALA A 181 19.29 -7.97 -29.90
C ALA A 181 19.03 -6.63 -29.17
N LEU A 182 19.69 -6.33 -28.05
CA LEU A 182 19.42 -5.15 -27.21
C LEU A 182 20.65 -4.31 -26.86
N LYS A 183 21.83 -4.94 -26.80
CA LYS A 183 23.11 -4.29 -26.45
C LYS A 183 23.52 -3.07 -27.30
N HIS A 184 22.87 -2.85 -28.45
CA HIS A 184 23.09 -1.67 -29.29
C HIS A 184 22.22 -0.48 -28.87
N ALA A 185 21.07 -0.73 -28.23
CA ALA A 185 20.10 0.28 -27.82
C ALA A 185 20.32 0.73 -26.36
N TYR A 186 20.70 -0.18 -25.46
CA TYR A 186 20.98 0.15 -24.05
C TYR A 186 22.03 1.27 -23.90
N ARG A 187 21.76 2.23 -23.02
CA ARG A 187 22.66 3.33 -22.67
C ARG A 187 23.00 3.35 -21.19
N ASP A 188 21.99 3.40 -20.34
CA ASP A 188 22.15 3.56 -18.89
C ASP A 188 20.93 2.99 -18.15
N GLY A 189 20.96 3.07 -16.82
CA GLY A 189 19.84 2.69 -15.98
C GLY A 189 20.26 2.30 -14.56
N ALA A 190 19.28 2.13 -13.69
CA ALA A 190 19.49 1.87 -12.27
C ALA A 190 18.47 0.87 -11.71
N ASN A 191 18.84 0.21 -10.62
CA ASN A 191 17.96 -0.65 -9.85
C ASN A 191 17.41 0.06 -8.61
N PHE A 192 16.08 0.10 -8.49
CA PHE A 192 15.31 0.73 -7.41
C PHE A 192 14.68 -0.32 -6.47
N ILE A 193 14.76 -1.61 -6.82
CA ILE A 193 14.45 -2.69 -5.89
C ILE A 193 15.51 -2.76 -4.80
N ARG A 194 15.08 -2.73 -3.53
CA ARG A 194 15.92 -2.86 -2.32
C ARG A 194 16.51 -4.27 -2.12
N ASP A 195 16.93 -4.94 -3.19
CA ASP A 195 17.70 -6.18 -3.11
C ASP A 195 19.20 -5.93 -2.91
N GLY A 196 19.67 -4.67 -2.95
CA GLY A 196 21.06 -4.29 -2.72
C GLY A 196 21.95 -4.33 -3.97
N ARG A 197 21.38 -4.49 -5.17
CA ARG A 197 22.04 -4.17 -6.44
C ARG A 197 21.78 -2.71 -6.83
N THR A 198 22.70 -2.10 -7.58
CA THR A 198 22.47 -0.82 -8.26
C THR A 198 22.27 -0.99 -9.77
N ASP A 199 22.72 -2.12 -10.34
CA ASP A 199 22.64 -2.46 -11.76
C ASP A 199 21.21 -2.93 -12.14
N PRO A 200 20.57 -2.37 -13.19
CA PRO A 200 19.27 -2.82 -13.70
C PRO A 200 19.31 -4.19 -14.41
N LEU A 201 20.47 -4.86 -14.47
CA LEU A 201 20.60 -6.21 -15.02
C LEU A 201 19.52 -7.15 -14.46
N GLU A 202 18.78 -7.76 -15.38
CA GLU A 202 17.70 -8.67 -15.02
C GLU A 202 18.23 -9.87 -14.22
N GLY A 203 17.51 -10.26 -13.17
CA GLY A 203 17.95 -11.30 -12.24
C GLY A 203 17.98 -12.72 -12.82
N HIS A 204 18.47 -13.66 -12.00
CA HIS A 204 18.45 -15.09 -12.31
C HIS A 204 17.20 -15.80 -11.77
N GLY A 205 16.11 -15.05 -11.60
CA GLY A 205 14.85 -15.53 -11.01
C GLY A 205 13.93 -16.23 -12.00
N VAL A 206 12.90 -16.87 -11.45
CA VAL A 206 11.92 -17.69 -12.19
C VAL A 206 11.18 -16.95 -13.30
N ASN A 207 10.88 -15.66 -13.11
CA ASN A 207 10.10 -14.86 -14.06
C ASN A 207 10.88 -13.64 -14.59
N SER A 208 12.20 -13.62 -14.36
CA SER A 208 13.07 -12.46 -14.56
C SER A 208 13.54 -12.32 -16.02
N THR A 209 12.57 -12.19 -16.92
CA THR A 209 12.76 -11.99 -18.37
C THR A 209 11.83 -10.95 -19.00
N HIS A 210 10.85 -10.45 -18.24
CA HIS A 210 9.80 -9.61 -18.76
C HIS A 210 10.34 -8.27 -19.26
N GLY A 211 11.27 -7.64 -18.53
CA GLY A 211 11.84 -6.35 -18.93
C GLY A 211 12.76 -6.46 -20.15
N THR A 212 13.47 -7.59 -20.33
CA THR A 212 14.14 -7.91 -21.60
C THR A 212 13.15 -8.06 -22.75
N ALA A 213 12.04 -8.76 -22.53
CA ALA A 213 11.01 -9.01 -23.54
C ALA A 213 10.29 -7.71 -23.97
N VAL A 214 9.93 -6.86 -23.01
CA VAL A 214 9.37 -5.51 -23.22
C VAL A 214 10.35 -4.63 -23.99
N SER A 215 11.62 -4.56 -23.55
CA SER A 215 12.67 -3.77 -24.20
C SER A 215 12.91 -4.20 -25.66
N ALA A 216 12.76 -5.49 -25.98
CA ALA A 216 12.96 -6.01 -27.32
C ALA A 216 11.80 -5.70 -28.28
N VAL A 217 10.56 -5.53 -27.80
CA VAL A 217 9.45 -5.00 -28.61
C VAL A 217 9.69 -3.54 -29.00
N ILE A 218 10.35 -2.75 -28.13
CA ILE A 218 10.76 -1.38 -28.46
C ILE A 218 11.93 -1.39 -29.44
N ALA A 219 13.06 -1.99 -29.06
CA ALA A 219 14.37 -1.71 -29.68
C ALA A 219 15.09 -2.90 -30.32
N GLY A 220 14.44 -4.07 -30.39
CA GLY A 220 15.04 -5.33 -30.84
C GLY A 220 15.66 -5.29 -32.24
N LYS A 221 16.80 -5.98 -32.42
CA LYS A 221 17.42 -6.25 -33.72
C LYS A 221 17.92 -7.69 -33.86
N GLY A 222 17.76 -8.28 -35.05
CA GLY A 222 18.30 -9.60 -35.38
C GLY A 222 17.20 -10.63 -35.53
N ASP A 223 17.13 -11.61 -34.63
CA ASP A 223 16.08 -12.65 -34.64
C ASP A 223 14.72 -12.11 -34.17
N VAL A 224 14.70 -10.92 -33.58
CA VAL A 224 13.51 -10.10 -33.27
C VAL A 224 13.71 -8.71 -33.84
N GLN A 225 12.61 -8.01 -34.12
CA GLN A 225 12.62 -6.64 -34.59
C GLN A 225 11.73 -5.80 -33.66
N GLY A 226 12.26 -4.70 -33.13
CA GLY A 226 11.51 -3.71 -32.36
C GLY A 226 11.01 -2.56 -33.23
N ILE A 227 9.96 -1.89 -32.80
CA ILE A 227 9.29 -0.80 -33.56
C ILE A 227 10.23 0.40 -33.76
N ALA A 228 11.06 0.73 -32.78
CA ALA A 228 12.01 1.83 -32.79
C ALA A 228 13.44 1.32 -32.50
N PRO A 229 14.07 0.62 -33.46
CA PRO A 229 15.23 -0.24 -33.20
C PRO A 229 16.56 0.51 -32.95
N ASP A 230 16.63 1.84 -33.10
CA ASP A 230 17.81 2.69 -32.81
C ASP A 230 17.58 3.74 -31.71
N VAL A 231 16.55 3.56 -30.86
CA VAL A 231 16.39 4.35 -29.63
C VAL A 231 17.55 4.16 -28.65
N ASP A 232 17.72 5.15 -27.78
CA ASP A 232 18.59 5.08 -26.61
C ASP A 232 17.77 4.57 -25.41
N LEU A 233 17.90 3.29 -25.05
CA LEU A 233 17.17 2.69 -23.93
C LEU A 233 17.81 3.05 -22.58
N TYR A 234 16.98 3.56 -21.67
CA TYR A 234 17.28 3.74 -20.25
C TYR A 234 16.39 2.79 -19.45
N VAL A 235 16.96 1.91 -18.63
CA VAL A 235 16.16 0.87 -17.95
C VAL A 235 16.21 1.03 -16.44
N TYR A 236 15.04 1.23 -15.85
CA TYR A 236 14.85 1.45 -14.42
C TYR A 236 14.20 0.20 -13.84
N ARG A 237 14.97 -0.57 -13.09
CA ARG A 237 14.50 -1.83 -12.51
C ARG A 237 13.69 -1.55 -11.24
N VAL A 238 12.38 -1.62 -11.36
CA VAL A 238 11.37 -1.37 -10.32
C VAL A 238 10.60 -2.62 -9.90
N LEU A 239 10.81 -3.76 -10.56
CA LEU A 239 10.25 -5.05 -10.18
C LEU A 239 11.33 -6.06 -9.77
N ASN A 240 11.02 -6.88 -8.77
CA ASN A 240 11.89 -7.93 -8.26
C ASN A 240 11.88 -9.19 -9.17
N THR A 241 12.54 -10.27 -8.75
CA THR A 241 12.69 -11.51 -9.54
C THR A 241 11.42 -12.36 -9.70
N ILE A 242 10.36 -12.01 -8.95
CA ILE A 242 9.00 -12.55 -9.10
C ILE A 242 8.04 -11.50 -9.72
N ASN A 243 8.59 -10.46 -10.35
CA ASN A 243 7.90 -9.38 -11.05
C ASN A 243 6.99 -8.51 -10.18
N GLN A 244 7.36 -8.29 -8.91
CA GLN A 244 6.65 -7.42 -7.97
C GLN A 244 7.47 -6.16 -7.61
N GLY A 245 6.81 -5.00 -7.50
CA GLY A 245 7.42 -3.72 -7.12
C GLY A 245 6.49 -2.85 -6.27
N TYR A 246 7.03 -1.84 -5.60
CA TYR A 246 6.25 -0.96 -4.71
C TYR A 246 6.20 0.48 -5.20
N THR A 247 5.14 1.21 -4.86
CA THR A 247 4.91 2.61 -5.28
C THR A 247 6.14 3.48 -5.04
N GLY A 248 6.81 3.38 -3.89
CA GLY A 248 7.99 4.19 -3.58
C GLY A 248 9.15 3.95 -4.56
N SER A 249 9.46 2.69 -4.85
CA SER A 249 10.49 2.33 -5.84
C SER A 249 10.14 2.77 -7.27
N ILE A 250 8.86 2.76 -7.63
CA ILE A 250 8.38 3.22 -8.94
C ILE A 250 8.48 4.75 -9.04
N LEU A 251 8.05 5.49 -8.02
CA LEU A 251 8.15 6.95 -7.99
C LEU A 251 9.60 7.44 -8.03
N THR A 252 10.50 6.78 -7.28
CA THR A 252 11.94 7.11 -7.29
C THR A 252 12.58 6.86 -8.67
N ALA A 253 12.17 5.79 -9.36
CA ALA A 253 12.59 5.51 -10.73
C ALA A 253 12.04 6.52 -11.75
N MET A 254 10.80 6.97 -11.57
CA MET A 254 10.21 8.03 -12.38
C MET A 254 10.94 9.36 -12.19
N ASP A 255 11.33 9.68 -10.96
CA ASP A 255 12.14 10.86 -10.63
C ASP A 255 13.49 10.82 -11.37
N GLN A 256 14.20 9.69 -11.33
CA GLN A 256 15.42 9.49 -12.09
C GLN A 256 15.19 9.57 -13.62
N ALA A 257 14.06 9.07 -14.13
CA ALA A 257 13.75 9.15 -15.56
C ALA A 257 13.54 10.60 -16.05
N VAL A 258 12.98 11.48 -15.20
CA VAL A 258 12.92 12.93 -15.49
C VAL A 258 14.30 13.56 -15.44
N GLU A 259 15.15 13.21 -14.47
CA GLU A 259 16.52 13.73 -14.34
C GLU A 259 17.44 13.29 -15.51
N ASP A 260 17.34 12.03 -15.93
CA ASP A 260 18.02 11.49 -17.12
C ASP A 260 17.46 12.11 -18.42
N GLY A 261 16.30 12.78 -18.32
CA GLY A 261 15.62 13.47 -19.41
C GLY A 261 15.27 12.53 -20.54
N VAL A 262 14.52 11.46 -20.26
CA VAL A 262 13.95 10.56 -21.28
C VAL A 262 12.75 11.21 -21.97
N ASP A 263 12.51 10.87 -23.24
CA ASP A 263 11.43 11.47 -24.03
C ASP A 263 10.13 10.65 -23.97
N VAL A 264 10.25 9.32 -23.78
CA VAL A 264 9.15 8.37 -23.65
C VAL A 264 9.40 7.46 -22.44
N VAL A 265 8.36 7.10 -21.69
CA VAL A 265 8.40 6.10 -20.62
C VAL A 265 7.37 5.00 -20.88
N ASN A 266 7.80 3.74 -20.80
CA ASN A 266 6.94 2.56 -20.84
C ASN A 266 6.78 1.93 -19.44
N MET A 267 5.55 1.63 -19.05
CA MET A 267 5.18 0.91 -17.83
C MET A 267 4.33 -0.32 -18.16
N SER A 268 4.94 -1.52 -18.09
CA SER A 268 4.31 -2.80 -18.43
C SER A 268 3.93 -3.65 -17.20
N PHE A 269 3.49 -3.00 -16.12
CA PHE A 269 3.05 -3.63 -14.87
C PHE A 269 1.75 -2.98 -14.39
N GLY A 270 1.08 -3.56 -13.40
CA GLY A 270 -0.11 -2.94 -12.82
C GLY A 270 -0.49 -3.42 -11.42
N GLN A 271 -1.44 -2.70 -10.83
CA GLN A 271 -2.07 -2.99 -9.54
C GLN A 271 -3.60 -2.95 -9.73
N GLU A 272 -4.32 -3.91 -9.13
CA GLU A 272 -5.78 -4.09 -9.25
C GLU A 272 -6.58 -2.95 -8.58
N SER A 273 -6.52 -1.75 -9.17
CA SER A 273 -7.25 -0.56 -8.74
C SER A 273 -7.69 0.25 -9.94
N ASN A 274 -9.00 0.44 -10.07
CA ASN A 274 -9.64 1.11 -11.20
C ASN A 274 -10.09 2.55 -10.86
N ILE A 275 -9.20 3.32 -10.22
CA ILE A 275 -9.42 4.72 -9.82
C ILE A 275 -8.38 5.64 -10.47
N ALA A 276 -8.79 6.87 -10.78
CA ALA A 276 -7.98 7.86 -11.50
C ALA A 276 -7.07 8.71 -10.59
N ASP A 277 -7.40 8.84 -9.30
CA ASP A 277 -6.72 9.71 -8.33
C ASP A 277 -5.85 8.87 -7.37
N THR A 278 -4.56 8.70 -7.70
CA THR A 278 -3.55 8.03 -6.86
C THR A 278 -2.21 8.78 -6.92
N PRO A 279 -1.28 8.58 -5.96
CA PRO A 279 0.05 9.19 -6.02
C PRO A 279 0.79 8.87 -7.33
N LEU A 280 0.60 7.65 -7.88
CA LEU A 280 1.23 7.26 -9.14
C LEU A 280 0.58 7.96 -10.35
N THR A 281 -0.74 8.17 -10.38
CA THR A 281 -1.37 8.92 -11.49
C THR A 281 -1.10 10.42 -11.43
N LYS A 282 -0.99 11.01 -10.22
CA LYS A 282 -0.49 12.38 -10.00
C LYS A 282 0.93 12.52 -10.53
N ALA A 283 1.83 11.62 -10.12
CA ALA A 283 3.21 11.58 -10.60
C ALA A 283 3.33 11.39 -12.12
N ILE A 284 2.54 10.50 -12.72
CA ILE A 284 2.50 10.32 -14.18
C ILE A 284 2.03 11.59 -14.89
N SER A 285 1.01 12.26 -14.34
CA SER A 285 0.51 13.52 -14.91
C SER A 285 1.57 14.63 -14.84
N ASN A 286 2.34 14.68 -13.75
CA ASN A 286 3.44 15.61 -13.57
C ASN A 286 4.65 15.29 -14.46
N MET A 287 4.95 14.01 -14.70
CA MET A 287 5.94 13.54 -15.68
C MET A 287 5.55 13.93 -17.11
N ILE A 288 4.27 13.80 -17.47
CA ILE A 288 3.74 14.23 -18.77
C ILE A 288 3.84 15.74 -18.95
N ASP A 289 3.60 16.51 -17.89
CA ASP A 289 3.77 17.96 -17.91
C ASP A 289 5.25 18.41 -17.98
N ALA A 290 6.22 17.53 -17.70
CA ALA A 290 7.64 17.73 -18.02
C ALA A 290 7.96 17.51 -19.51
N GLY A 291 6.98 17.13 -20.34
CA GLY A 291 7.14 16.86 -21.76
C GLY A 291 7.37 15.40 -22.12
N ILE A 292 7.29 14.47 -21.16
CA ILE A 292 7.58 13.04 -21.36
C ILE A 292 6.31 12.27 -21.77
N VAL A 293 6.38 11.47 -22.85
CA VAL A 293 5.26 10.61 -23.26
C VAL A 293 5.21 9.36 -22.37
N VAL A 294 4.21 9.23 -21.50
CA VAL A 294 4.03 8.02 -20.68
C VAL A 294 3.03 7.07 -21.34
N VAL A 295 3.45 5.82 -21.55
CA VAL A 295 2.67 4.72 -22.11
C VAL A 295 2.55 3.62 -21.06
N ALA A 296 1.32 3.16 -20.81
CA ALA A 296 1.00 2.20 -19.75
C ALA A 296 0.17 1.03 -20.29
N ALA A 297 0.47 -0.18 -19.83
CA ALA A 297 -0.38 -1.35 -20.08
C ALA A 297 -1.76 -1.20 -19.39
N ALA A 298 -2.82 -1.70 -20.02
CA ALA A 298 -4.17 -1.63 -19.43
C ALA A 298 -4.42 -2.66 -18.31
N GLY A 299 -3.70 -3.77 -18.28
CA GLY A 299 -3.97 -4.93 -17.42
C GLY A 299 -4.46 -6.15 -18.22
N ASN A 300 -4.42 -7.33 -17.60
CA ASN A 300 -4.75 -8.62 -18.23
C ASN A 300 -6.00 -9.29 -17.62
N ASP A 301 -6.86 -8.50 -16.96
CA ASP A 301 -7.97 -8.96 -16.12
C ASP A 301 -9.33 -8.74 -16.83
N GLY A 302 -9.30 -8.63 -18.16
CA GLY A 302 -10.47 -8.37 -18.99
C GLY A 302 -11.59 -9.41 -18.84
N GLU A 303 -11.26 -10.67 -18.55
CA GLU A 303 -12.24 -11.75 -18.42
C GLU A 303 -13.25 -11.52 -17.27
N ASP A 304 -12.87 -10.74 -16.24
CA ASP A 304 -13.77 -10.35 -15.14
C ASP A 304 -14.79 -9.26 -15.52
N GLY A 305 -14.62 -8.63 -16.69
CA GLY A 305 -15.59 -7.73 -17.30
C GLY A 305 -15.12 -6.27 -17.35
N MET A 306 -16.02 -5.34 -17.02
CA MET A 306 -15.80 -3.90 -17.13
C MET A 306 -15.29 -3.31 -15.81
N GLY A 307 -14.42 -2.30 -15.88
CA GLY A 307 -13.79 -1.68 -14.71
C GLY A 307 -12.54 -2.43 -14.23
N THR A 308 -11.86 -3.12 -15.14
CA THR A 308 -10.69 -3.98 -14.88
C THR A 308 -9.37 -3.37 -15.35
N VAL A 309 -9.38 -2.09 -15.77
CA VAL A 309 -8.13 -1.37 -16.10
C VAL A 309 -7.36 -1.08 -14.82
N ASN A 310 -6.12 -1.55 -14.77
CA ASN A 310 -5.27 -1.46 -13.58
C ASN A 310 -4.53 -0.12 -13.53
N ASN A 311 -4.14 0.32 -12.34
CA ASN A 311 -3.18 1.40 -12.16
C ASN A 311 -1.80 0.87 -12.60
N PRO A 312 -0.95 1.60 -13.39
CA PRO A 312 -1.02 3.01 -13.79
C PRO A 312 -1.88 3.31 -15.02
N GLY A 313 -2.43 2.30 -15.71
CA GLY A 313 -3.31 2.46 -16.88
C GLY A 313 -4.59 3.27 -16.61
N THR A 314 -4.93 3.56 -15.35
CA THR A 314 -6.01 4.49 -15.00
C THR A 314 -5.64 5.98 -15.13
N SER A 315 -4.37 6.33 -15.31
CA SER A 315 -3.93 7.72 -15.48
C SER A 315 -4.67 8.44 -16.63
N PRO A 316 -5.35 9.58 -16.39
CA PRO A 316 -6.09 10.28 -17.45
C PRO A 316 -5.19 10.71 -18.62
N LEU A 317 -3.96 11.15 -18.34
CA LEU A 317 -3.07 11.74 -19.32
C LEU A 317 -2.21 10.69 -20.07
N ALA A 318 -1.84 9.58 -19.43
CA ALA A 318 -1.05 8.52 -20.06
C ALA A 318 -1.74 7.91 -21.30
N VAL A 319 -0.95 7.34 -22.20
CA VAL A 319 -1.45 6.48 -23.28
C VAL A 319 -1.66 5.08 -22.71
N THR A 320 -2.89 4.73 -22.36
CA THR A 320 -3.22 3.40 -21.85
C THR A 320 -3.54 2.46 -22.99
N VAL A 321 -2.86 1.32 -23.04
CA VAL A 321 -2.88 0.42 -24.19
C VAL A 321 -3.47 -0.95 -23.84
N GLY A 322 -4.58 -1.28 -24.51
CA GLY A 322 -5.14 -2.64 -24.53
C GLY A 322 -4.47 -3.54 -25.57
N ALA A 323 -4.62 -4.85 -25.41
CA ALA A 323 -4.02 -5.85 -26.31
C ALA A 323 -5.02 -6.27 -27.40
N SER A 324 -4.58 -6.22 -28.65
CA SER A 324 -5.27 -6.81 -29.80
C SER A 324 -4.36 -7.75 -30.58
N TYR A 325 -4.97 -8.55 -31.46
CA TYR A 325 -4.26 -9.42 -32.41
C TYR A 325 -5.14 -9.76 -33.62
N LEU A 326 -4.48 -10.24 -34.68
CA LEU A 326 -5.10 -10.69 -35.91
C LEU A 326 -5.59 -12.14 -35.77
N SER A 327 -6.87 -12.36 -36.05
CA SER A 327 -7.53 -13.67 -35.97
C SER A 327 -8.42 -13.89 -37.18
N ARG A 328 -8.00 -14.77 -38.09
CA ARG A 328 -8.72 -15.12 -39.34
C ARG A 328 -8.95 -13.91 -40.27
N GLY A 329 -7.94 -13.07 -40.42
CA GLY A 329 -7.96 -11.84 -41.21
C GLY A 329 -8.82 -10.73 -40.63
N GLN A 330 -9.13 -10.78 -39.32
CA GLN A 330 -9.86 -9.74 -38.60
C GLN A 330 -9.13 -9.39 -37.31
N GLU A 331 -8.94 -8.11 -37.06
CA GLU A 331 -8.42 -7.62 -35.78
C GLU A 331 -9.45 -7.86 -34.68
N VAL A 332 -9.00 -8.38 -33.54
CA VAL A 332 -9.82 -8.61 -32.34
C VAL A 332 -9.07 -8.15 -31.09
N VAL A 333 -9.79 -7.61 -30.12
CA VAL A 333 -9.24 -7.38 -28.77
C VAL A 333 -9.05 -8.72 -28.08
N ALA A 334 -7.92 -8.92 -27.42
CA ALA A 334 -7.63 -10.15 -26.68
C ALA A 334 -8.60 -10.31 -25.50
N ASP A 335 -9.06 -11.53 -25.22
CA ASP A 335 -10.07 -11.78 -24.17
C ASP A 335 -9.60 -11.31 -22.79
N PHE A 336 -8.30 -11.46 -22.51
CA PHE A 336 -7.63 -10.98 -21.29
C PHE A 336 -7.46 -9.45 -21.23
N SER A 337 -7.52 -8.70 -22.33
CA SER A 337 -7.22 -7.26 -22.28
C SER A 337 -8.22 -6.55 -21.36
N SER A 338 -7.72 -5.90 -20.31
CA SER A 338 -8.53 -5.15 -19.34
C SER A 338 -9.40 -4.08 -19.99
N ARG A 339 -10.59 -3.88 -19.42
CA ARG A 339 -11.69 -3.11 -20.01
C ARG A 339 -12.17 -2.02 -19.06
N GLY A 340 -12.39 -0.82 -19.59
CA GLY A 340 -12.95 0.29 -18.85
C GLY A 340 -14.49 0.21 -18.71
N PRO A 341 -15.15 1.36 -18.48
CA PRO A 341 -14.56 2.67 -18.19
C PRO A 341 -13.92 2.66 -16.80
N LEU A 342 -13.28 3.76 -16.41
CA LEU A 342 -12.89 3.97 -15.02
C LEU A 342 -14.12 4.08 -14.10
N THR A 343 -14.09 3.44 -12.94
CA THR A 343 -15.26 3.29 -12.05
C THR A 343 -15.73 4.58 -11.39
N ASP A 344 -14.82 5.54 -11.19
CA ASP A 344 -15.03 6.81 -10.49
C ASP A 344 -15.44 7.97 -11.43
N THR A 345 -14.82 8.05 -12.60
CA THR A 345 -14.88 9.16 -13.56
C THR A 345 -15.72 8.84 -14.81
N TYR A 346 -15.97 7.54 -15.06
CA TYR A 346 -16.48 7.01 -16.33
C TYR A 346 -15.62 7.37 -17.56
N ASP A 347 -14.34 7.69 -17.37
CA ASP A 347 -13.39 7.91 -18.46
C ASP A 347 -13.20 6.66 -19.32
N ILE A 348 -13.00 6.88 -20.63
CA ILE A 348 -12.74 5.80 -21.59
C ILE A 348 -11.31 5.31 -21.39
N LYS A 349 -11.17 4.05 -20.99
CA LYS A 349 -9.91 3.30 -21.00
C LYS A 349 -10.15 1.88 -21.55
N PRO A 350 -9.17 1.25 -22.23
CA PRO A 350 -7.90 1.83 -22.69
C PRO A 350 -8.12 2.98 -23.71
N ASP A 351 -7.09 3.79 -23.97
CA ASP A 351 -7.16 4.88 -24.95
C ASP A 351 -7.16 4.35 -26.40
N LEU A 352 -6.40 3.28 -26.63
CA LEU A 352 -6.33 2.53 -27.89
C LEU A 352 -5.89 1.07 -27.62
N THR A 353 -5.82 0.26 -28.66
CA THR A 353 -5.27 -1.10 -28.64
C THR A 353 -4.10 -1.25 -29.58
N ALA A 354 -3.15 -2.11 -29.24
CA ALA A 354 -1.99 -2.42 -30.07
C ALA A 354 -1.68 -3.93 -30.01
N PRO A 355 -0.83 -4.44 -30.92
CA PRO A 355 -0.39 -5.83 -30.92
C PRO A 355 0.15 -6.28 -29.56
N GLY A 356 -0.59 -7.15 -28.88
CA GLY A 356 -0.26 -7.60 -27.52
C GLY A 356 -0.40 -9.10 -27.28
N ALA A 357 -0.90 -9.88 -28.24
CA ALA A 357 -0.93 -11.34 -28.14
C ALA A 357 -0.11 -11.98 -29.26
N ALA A 358 0.53 -13.10 -28.96
CA ALA A 358 1.45 -13.80 -29.85
C ALA A 358 2.60 -12.94 -30.39
N ILE A 359 3.25 -12.19 -29.50
CA ILE A 359 4.38 -11.32 -29.81
C ILE A 359 5.69 -12.09 -29.66
N TYR A 360 6.46 -12.25 -30.74
CA TYR A 360 7.77 -12.89 -30.72
C TYR A 360 8.83 -11.89 -30.23
N THR A 361 9.47 -12.18 -29.10
CA THR A 361 10.41 -11.26 -28.45
C THR A 361 11.54 -12.00 -27.71
N ALA A 362 12.52 -11.25 -27.20
CA ALA A 362 13.72 -11.76 -26.53
C ALA A 362 13.45 -12.27 -25.10
N LEU A 363 14.34 -13.16 -24.65
CA LEU A 363 14.43 -13.60 -23.25
C LEU A 363 15.76 -13.18 -22.64
N SER A 364 15.82 -13.08 -21.31
CA SER A 364 17.10 -13.03 -20.60
C SER A 364 17.88 -14.34 -20.77
N LYS A 365 19.21 -14.26 -20.83
CA LYS A 365 20.12 -15.41 -20.98
C LYS A 365 19.88 -16.47 -19.90
N SER A 366 19.58 -16.03 -18.68
CA SER A 366 19.24 -16.86 -17.52
C SER A 366 18.02 -17.73 -17.82
N SER A 367 16.91 -17.10 -18.20
CA SER A 367 15.64 -17.74 -18.57
C SER A 367 15.78 -18.69 -19.77
N ALA A 368 16.72 -18.38 -20.67
CA ALA A 368 17.05 -19.19 -21.85
C ALA A 368 17.99 -20.40 -21.57
N GLY A 369 18.23 -20.75 -20.31
CA GLY A 369 19.14 -21.86 -19.94
C GLY A 369 20.61 -21.56 -20.26
N GLY A 370 21.01 -20.29 -20.16
CA GLY A 370 22.39 -19.82 -20.37
C GLY A 370 22.77 -19.48 -21.82
N SER A 371 21.83 -19.53 -22.78
CA SER A 371 22.15 -19.47 -24.22
C SER A 371 21.32 -18.47 -25.01
N TYR A 372 21.95 -17.39 -25.50
CA TYR A 372 21.31 -16.38 -26.35
C TYR A 372 20.68 -16.94 -27.64
N THR A 373 21.19 -18.04 -28.19
CA THR A 373 20.58 -18.69 -29.37
C THR A 373 19.26 -19.40 -29.07
N LYS A 374 18.85 -19.47 -27.80
CA LYS A 374 17.55 -19.98 -27.34
C LYS A 374 16.72 -18.88 -26.65
N ALA A 375 17.22 -17.65 -26.62
CA ALA A 375 16.70 -16.57 -25.78
C ALA A 375 15.60 -15.77 -26.49
N TYR A 376 14.57 -16.48 -26.98
CA TYR A 376 13.42 -15.90 -27.66
C TYR A 376 12.17 -16.75 -27.42
N SER A 377 11.02 -16.12 -27.20
CA SER A 377 9.71 -16.80 -27.07
C SER A 377 8.58 -15.94 -27.62
N PHE A 378 7.39 -16.54 -27.74
CA PHE A 378 6.14 -15.80 -27.92
C PHE A 378 5.53 -15.48 -26.56
N PHE A 379 5.06 -14.26 -26.38
CA PHE A 379 4.30 -13.86 -25.19
C PHE A 379 2.97 -13.19 -25.57
N SER A 380 2.05 -13.12 -24.60
CA SER A 380 0.77 -12.44 -24.73
C SER A 380 0.41 -11.73 -23.44
N GLY A 381 0.14 -10.43 -23.54
CA GLY A 381 -0.17 -9.52 -22.44
C GLY A 381 -0.27 -8.07 -22.94
N THR A 382 -1.02 -7.22 -22.24
CA THR A 382 -1.01 -5.76 -22.49
C THR A 382 0.39 -5.15 -22.29
N SER A 383 1.23 -5.84 -21.51
CA SER A 383 2.67 -5.65 -21.37
C SER A 383 3.47 -5.57 -22.68
N PHE A 384 2.98 -6.14 -23.80
CA PHE A 384 3.64 -6.05 -25.12
C PHE A 384 2.97 -5.05 -26.07
N ALA A 385 1.69 -4.76 -25.85
CA ALA A 385 0.99 -3.69 -26.58
C ALA A 385 1.50 -2.30 -26.17
N SER A 386 1.83 -2.13 -24.88
CA SER A 386 2.44 -0.90 -24.35
C SER A 386 3.79 -0.56 -25.01
N PRO A 387 4.82 -1.43 -25.04
CA PRO A 387 6.12 -1.13 -25.66
C PRO A 387 6.04 -0.97 -27.17
N TYR A 388 5.12 -1.68 -27.84
CA TYR A 388 4.84 -1.42 -29.26
C TYR A 388 4.46 0.07 -29.46
N THR A 389 3.55 0.57 -28.61
CA THR A 389 3.06 1.96 -28.66
C THR A 389 4.13 2.97 -28.24
N ALA A 390 4.96 2.64 -27.24
CA ALA A 390 6.12 3.45 -26.85
C ALA A 390 7.16 3.56 -27.99
N GLY A 391 7.34 2.48 -28.76
CA GLY A 391 8.15 2.52 -29.98
C GLY A 391 7.58 3.49 -31.02
N LEU A 392 6.28 3.47 -31.30
CA LEU A 392 5.66 4.41 -32.24
C LEU A 392 5.77 5.87 -31.74
N ALA A 393 5.61 6.11 -30.43
CA ALA A 393 5.86 7.42 -29.84
C ALA A 393 7.30 7.91 -30.10
N ALA A 394 8.28 7.02 -30.02
CA ALA A 394 9.67 7.35 -30.36
C ALA A 394 9.88 7.62 -31.87
N LEU A 395 9.17 6.94 -32.78
CA LEU A 395 9.21 7.26 -34.21
C LEU A 395 8.60 8.65 -34.51
N LEU A 396 7.51 9.01 -33.81
CA LEU A 396 6.89 10.33 -33.90
C LEU A 396 7.83 11.44 -33.42
N LEU A 397 8.55 11.22 -32.31
CA LEU A 397 9.51 12.17 -31.76
C LEU A 397 10.82 12.26 -32.57
N GLU A 398 11.23 11.21 -33.30
CA GLU A 398 12.31 11.32 -34.29
C GLU A 398 11.87 12.18 -35.51
N GLN A 399 10.61 12.05 -35.93
CA GLN A 399 10.04 12.81 -37.04
C GLN A 399 9.89 14.30 -36.69
N ASP A 400 9.35 14.60 -35.52
CA ASP A 400 9.20 15.96 -34.99
C ASP A 400 9.44 15.98 -33.46
N PRO A 401 10.66 16.34 -33.02
CA PRO A 401 10.99 16.47 -31.60
C PRO A 401 10.29 17.61 -30.85
N SER A 402 9.41 18.38 -31.51
CA SER A 402 8.63 19.46 -30.88
C SER A 402 7.19 19.09 -30.54
N LEU A 403 6.74 17.86 -30.87
CA LEU A 403 5.42 17.36 -30.50
C LEU A 403 5.26 17.27 -28.99
N ALA A 404 4.22 17.89 -28.44
CA ALA A 404 3.88 17.71 -27.02
C ALA A 404 3.21 16.34 -26.78
N PRO A 405 3.29 15.77 -25.56
CA PRO A 405 2.77 14.42 -25.29
C PRO A 405 1.28 14.20 -25.60
N ASP A 406 0.45 15.23 -25.43
CA ASP A 406 -0.97 15.17 -25.79
C ASP A 406 -1.20 15.16 -27.31
N GLU A 407 -0.28 15.73 -28.10
CA GLU A 407 -0.27 15.66 -29.57
C GLU A 407 0.18 14.28 -30.06
N VAL A 408 1.20 13.68 -29.42
CA VAL A 408 1.61 12.29 -29.67
C VAL A 408 0.46 11.33 -29.36
N LYS A 409 -0.18 11.45 -28.18
CA LYS A 409 -1.37 10.68 -27.80
C LYS A 409 -2.52 10.88 -28.81
N ALA A 410 -2.85 12.13 -29.13
CA ALA A 410 -3.97 12.43 -30.03
C ALA A 410 -3.74 11.96 -31.47
N ARG A 411 -2.51 12.03 -32.01
CA ARG A 411 -2.16 11.45 -33.33
C ARG A 411 -2.51 9.96 -33.38
N MET A 412 -1.96 9.17 -32.45
CA MET A 412 -2.17 7.72 -32.40
C MET A 412 -3.65 7.35 -32.21
N MET A 413 -4.37 8.09 -31.36
CA MET A 413 -5.81 7.87 -31.14
C MET A 413 -6.66 8.30 -32.34
N ASN A 414 -6.36 9.43 -32.98
CA ASN A 414 -7.20 9.98 -34.05
C ASN A 414 -7.17 9.11 -35.31
N THR A 415 -6.05 8.46 -35.62
CA THR A 415 -5.89 7.61 -36.81
C THR A 415 -6.11 6.12 -36.54
N SER A 416 -6.45 5.73 -35.29
CA SER A 416 -6.67 4.33 -34.93
C SER A 416 -7.81 3.68 -35.74
N ASP A 417 -7.53 2.47 -36.23
CA ASP A 417 -8.38 1.65 -37.08
C ASP A 417 -9.54 1.02 -36.29
N ALA A 418 -10.75 1.09 -36.84
CA ALA A 418 -11.97 0.73 -36.11
C ALA A 418 -12.15 -0.80 -35.96
N ILE A 419 -12.00 -1.33 -34.74
CA ILE A 419 -12.32 -2.74 -34.45
C ILE A 419 -13.85 -2.94 -34.46
N ASN A 420 -14.33 -3.64 -35.48
CA ASN A 420 -15.76 -3.73 -35.79
C ASN A 420 -16.58 -4.39 -34.66
N GLY A 421 -17.55 -3.64 -34.11
CA GLY A 421 -18.50 -4.12 -33.11
C GLY A 421 -18.02 -4.09 -31.66
N VAL A 422 -16.75 -3.77 -31.42
CA VAL A 422 -16.10 -3.71 -30.09
C VAL A 422 -16.40 -2.39 -29.36
N SER A 423 -16.37 -2.34 -28.02
CA SER A 423 -16.72 -1.12 -27.24
C SER A 423 -15.56 -0.13 -27.23
N VAL A 424 -15.87 1.16 -27.06
CA VAL A 424 -14.84 2.15 -26.69
C VAL A 424 -14.16 1.79 -25.36
N ASN A 425 -14.85 1.07 -24.48
CA ASN A 425 -14.29 0.60 -23.20
C ASN A 425 -13.45 -0.69 -23.34
N ASP A 426 -13.46 -1.34 -24.52
CA ASP A 426 -12.61 -2.50 -24.80
C ASP A 426 -11.39 -2.10 -25.64
N ALA A 427 -11.59 -1.20 -26.63
CA ALA A 427 -10.62 -0.87 -27.67
C ALA A 427 -10.19 0.61 -27.72
N GLY A 428 -10.79 1.47 -26.90
CA GLY A 428 -10.57 2.92 -26.96
C GLY A 428 -10.97 3.51 -28.33
N ALA A 429 -10.02 4.17 -28.97
CA ALA A 429 -10.17 4.67 -30.34
C ALA A 429 -10.24 3.54 -31.39
N GLY A 430 -9.50 2.45 -31.18
CA GLY A 430 -9.33 1.36 -32.14
C GLY A 430 -7.98 0.66 -32.01
N ARG A 431 -7.60 -0.12 -33.02
CA ARG A 431 -6.25 -0.65 -33.21
C ARG A 431 -5.36 0.48 -33.72
N ILE A 432 -4.19 0.67 -33.12
CA ILE A 432 -3.21 1.66 -33.53
C ILE A 432 -2.81 1.46 -35.01
N ASP A 433 -2.82 2.56 -35.78
CA ASP A 433 -2.27 2.61 -37.14
C ASP A 433 -0.98 3.46 -37.13
N PRO A 434 0.20 2.82 -37.19
CA PRO A 434 1.47 3.51 -37.28
C PRO A 434 1.60 4.42 -38.50
N ALA A 435 1.04 4.02 -39.65
CA ALA A 435 1.21 4.72 -40.91
C ALA A 435 0.40 6.01 -40.93
N GLY A 436 -0.86 5.98 -40.52
CA GLY A 436 -1.70 7.16 -40.36
C GLY A 436 -1.17 8.12 -39.29
N ALA A 437 -0.70 7.61 -38.14
CA ALA A 437 -0.17 8.45 -37.06
C ALA A 437 1.05 9.27 -37.50
N LEU A 438 1.96 8.67 -38.28
CA LEU A 438 3.15 9.30 -38.86
C LEU A 438 2.87 10.18 -40.09
N GLN A 439 1.71 10.04 -40.75
CA GLN A 439 1.36 10.80 -41.97
C GLN A 439 0.33 11.90 -41.75
N THR A 440 -0.42 11.90 -40.65
CA THR A 440 -1.45 12.92 -40.44
C THR A 440 -0.85 14.30 -40.19
N ASP A 441 -1.29 15.27 -40.98
CA ASP A 441 -1.02 16.70 -40.79
C ASP A 441 -2.09 17.39 -39.91
N VAL A 442 -3.17 16.68 -39.54
CA VAL A 442 -4.29 17.25 -38.79
C VAL A 442 -4.58 16.43 -37.53
N ILE A 443 -4.60 17.10 -36.39
CA ILE A 443 -4.91 16.52 -35.08
C ILE A 443 -6.23 17.12 -34.58
N ALA A 444 -7.06 16.32 -33.90
CA ALA A 444 -8.35 16.72 -33.38
C ALA A 444 -8.43 16.49 -31.87
N PHE A 445 -8.37 17.59 -31.11
CA PHE A 445 -8.40 17.60 -29.65
C PHE A 445 -9.79 17.81 -29.09
N VAL A 446 -10.12 17.10 -28.02
CA VAL A 446 -11.22 17.43 -27.12
C VAL A 446 -10.64 18.16 -25.92
N GLN A 447 -11.23 19.29 -25.51
CA GLN A 447 -10.91 19.91 -24.23
C GLN A 447 -11.64 19.17 -23.11
N ASP A 448 -10.90 18.62 -22.15
CA ASP A 448 -11.46 17.96 -20.96
C ASP A 448 -10.78 18.44 -19.67
N SER A 449 -11.21 17.88 -18.55
CA SER A 449 -10.64 18.09 -17.21
C SER A 449 -10.89 16.85 -16.36
N HIS A 450 -9.88 16.42 -15.61
CA HIS A 450 -10.02 15.38 -14.59
C HIS A 450 -10.06 16.01 -13.21
N THR A 451 -10.79 15.37 -12.29
CA THR A 451 -10.78 15.72 -10.87
C THR A 451 -9.60 15.04 -10.20
N PHE A 452 -8.94 15.72 -9.28
CA PHE A 452 -7.95 15.15 -8.38
C PHE A 452 -8.05 15.83 -7.01
N THR A 453 -7.52 15.20 -5.98
CA THR A 453 -7.53 15.72 -4.61
C THR A 453 -6.23 16.45 -4.29
N GLU A 454 -6.33 17.69 -3.81
CA GLU A 454 -5.17 18.49 -3.37
C GLU A 454 -5.61 19.49 -2.28
N GLU A 455 -4.80 19.64 -1.23
CA GLU A 455 -5.10 20.27 0.06
C GLU A 455 -6.44 19.81 0.66
N GLY A 456 -6.77 18.51 0.52
CA GLY A 456 -8.05 17.93 0.92
C GLY A 456 -9.28 18.48 0.16
N LYS A 457 -9.09 19.05 -1.05
CA LYS A 457 -10.15 19.63 -1.90
C LYS A 457 -10.12 19.00 -3.28
N GLU A 458 -11.31 18.81 -3.88
CA GLU A 458 -11.42 18.48 -5.30
C GLU A 458 -10.95 19.68 -6.16
N LYS A 459 -9.84 19.51 -6.90
CA LYS A 459 -9.40 20.42 -7.96
C LYS A 459 -9.71 19.83 -9.35
N GLN A 460 -9.53 20.63 -10.40
CA GLN A 460 -9.76 20.25 -11.79
C GLN A 460 -8.52 20.58 -12.64
N ARG A 461 -7.89 19.58 -13.25
CA ARG A 461 -6.75 19.77 -14.17
C ARG A 461 -7.25 19.73 -15.61
N ALA A 462 -7.28 20.89 -16.26
CA ALA A 462 -7.66 21.01 -17.66
C ALA A 462 -6.59 20.39 -18.57
N HIS A 463 -6.99 19.68 -19.62
CA HIS A 463 -6.07 19.05 -20.57
C HIS A 463 -6.73 18.87 -21.95
N ARG A 464 -5.92 18.59 -22.98
CA ARG A 464 -6.39 18.13 -24.30
C ARG A 464 -6.37 16.61 -24.33
N ASN A 465 -7.35 15.97 -25.00
CA ASN A 465 -7.42 14.52 -25.13
C ASN A 465 -7.89 14.10 -26.54
N GLY A 466 -7.54 12.88 -26.96
CA GLY A 466 -8.01 12.24 -28.20
C GLY A 466 -9.37 11.56 -28.06
N SER A 467 -9.93 11.49 -26.85
CA SER A 467 -11.26 10.95 -26.53
C SER A 467 -12.18 11.99 -25.89
N MET A 468 -13.48 11.71 -25.84
CA MET A 468 -14.50 12.60 -25.28
C MET A 468 -15.27 11.93 -24.14
N ASN A 469 -14.95 12.27 -22.88
CA ASN A 469 -15.76 11.85 -21.74
C ASN A 469 -17.06 12.67 -21.68
N LEU A 470 -18.19 11.99 -21.81
CA LEU A 470 -19.53 12.57 -21.67
C LEU A 470 -19.99 12.62 -20.21
N LYS A 471 -19.20 12.11 -19.28
CA LYS A 471 -19.41 12.06 -17.83
C LYS A 471 -20.78 11.44 -17.50
N THR A 472 -21.24 11.58 -16.27
CA THR A 472 -22.56 11.06 -15.88
C THR A 472 -23.70 11.98 -16.33
N ILE A 473 -24.71 11.41 -16.97
CA ILE A 473 -25.94 12.09 -17.44
C ILE A 473 -27.15 11.50 -16.71
N ARG A 474 -28.08 12.36 -16.28
CA ARG A 474 -29.30 11.93 -15.57
C ARG A 474 -30.35 11.38 -16.55
N ALA A 475 -30.94 10.23 -16.22
CA ALA A 475 -32.05 9.64 -16.95
C ALA A 475 -33.37 10.42 -16.75
N GLY A 476 -34.16 10.51 -17.82
CA GLY A 476 -35.42 11.25 -17.83
C GLY A 476 -35.27 12.78 -17.94
N GLY A 477 -36.38 13.45 -18.25
CA GLY A 477 -36.37 14.89 -18.58
C GLY A 477 -35.72 15.19 -19.94
N THR A 478 -35.60 16.48 -20.25
CA THR A 478 -34.84 16.96 -21.41
C THR A 478 -33.40 17.27 -21.01
N PHE A 479 -32.44 16.96 -21.88
CA PHE A 479 -31.01 17.22 -21.69
C PHE A 479 -30.43 17.91 -22.93
N SER A 480 -29.49 18.83 -22.72
CA SER A 480 -28.61 19.33 -23.76
C SER A 480 -27.29 19.78 -23.14
N ARG A 481 -26.16 19.36 -23.71
CA ARG A 481 -24.82 19.87 -23.40
C ARG A 481 -24.03 20.05 -24.70
N THR A 482 -23.14 21.03 -24.70
CA THR A 482 -22.27 21.34 -25.83
C THR A 482 -20.82 21.21 -25.37
N THR A 483 -19.96 20.68 -26.25
CA THR A 483 -18.50 20.67 -26.10
C THR A 483 -17.86 21.15 -27.41
N VAL A 484 -16.54 21.34 -27.40
CA VAL A 484 -15.75 21.78 -28.56
C VAL A 484 -14.70 20.72 -28.88
N VAL A 485 -14.61 20.37 -30.15
CA VAL A 485 -13.46 19.66 -30.74
C VAL A 485 -12.65 20.67 -31.53
N THR A 486 -11.36 20.78 -31.27
CA THR A 486 -10.45 21.70 -31.96
C THR A 486 -9.60 20.91 -32.93
N LEU A 487 -9.78 21.14 -34.24
CA LEU A 487 -8.88 20.58 -35.26
C LEU A 487 -7.73 21.55 -35.51
N GLU A 488 -6.49 21.07 -35.46
CA GLU A 488 -5.27 21.84 -35.70
C GLU A 488 -4.53 21.22 -36.90
N ASN A 489 -4.24 22.03 -37.92
CA ASN A 489 -3.70 21.58 -39.21
C ASN A 489 -2.30 22.17 -39.43
N ALA A 490 -1.27 21.32 -39.36
CA ALA A 490 0.12 21.68 -39.58
C ALA A 490 0.46 21.84 -41.08
N SER A 491 -0.33 21.27 -41.99
CA SER A 491 -0.01 21.29 -43.42
C SER A 491 -0.03 22.70 -44.03
N SER A 492 0.66 22.82 -45.16
CA SER A 492 0.68 24.03 -45.99
C SER A 492 -0.62 24.29 -46.78
N SER A 493 -1.63 23.44 -46.66
CA SER A 493 -2.91 23.54 -47.40
C SER A 493 -4.11 23.48 -46.47
N ALA A 494 -5.24 24.07 -46.88
CA ALA A 494 -6.47 23.94 -46.10
C ALA A 494 -7.07 22.54 -46.34
N VAL A 495 -7.48 21.87 -45.26
CA VAL A 495 -8.10 20.53 -45.30
C VAL A 495 -9.58 20.68 -45.03
N THR A 496 -10.42 19.95 -45.77
CA THR A 496 -11.87 19.89 -45.53
C THR A 496 -12.28 18.48 -45.16
N PHE A 497 -13.05 18.35 -44.09
CA PHE A 497 -13.58 17.10 -43.56
C PHE A 497 -15.11 17.06 -43.68
N GLN A 498 -15.63 15.94 -44.16
CA GLN A 498 -17.03 15.55 -43.96
C GLN A 498 -17.17 14.93 -42.56
N THR A 499 -18.02 15.49 -41.72
CA THR A 499 -18.16 15.04 -40.34
C THR A 499 -19.27 14.00 -40.19
N GLY A 500 -19.09 13.00 -39.32
CA GLY A 500 -20.09 12.00 -39.00
C GLY A 500 -20.17 11.67 -37.51
N VAL A 501 -21.14 10.81 -37.18
CA VAL A 501 -21.30 10.17 -35.87
C VAL A 501 -21.55 8.69 -36.14
N GLU A 502 -20.73 7.83 -35.57
CA GLU A 502 -20.88 6.38 -35.58
C GLU A 502 -21.48 5.95 -34.23
N GLU A 503 -22.79 5.75 -34.20
CA GLU A 503 -23.54 5.43 -33.00
C GLU A 503 -23.44 3.93 -32.65
N LYS A 504 -22.84 3.59 -31.49
CA LYS A 504 -22.88 2.21 -30.94
C LYS A 504 -23.99 2.04 -29.92
N ALA A 505 -24.06 2.91 -28.92
CA ALA A 505 -25.17 2.95 -27.97
C ALA A 505 -25.49 4.40 -27.58
N MET A 506 -26.63 4.94 -28.01
CA MET A 506 -26.96 6.35 -27.74
C MET A 506 -27.97 6.57 -26.61
N ARG A 507 -28.62 5.53 -26.07
CA ARG A 507 -29.46 5.64 -24.84
C ARG A 507 -30.53 6.74 -24.87
N GLY A 508 -31.10 7.01 -26.06
CA GLY A 508 -32.08 8.08 -26.28
C GLY A 508 -31.48 9.48 -26.47
N MET A 509 -30.16 9.63 -26.40
CA MET A 509 -29.40 10.81 -26.78
C MET A 509 -29.26 10.92 -28.30
N LYS A 510 -28.85 12.10 -28.76
CA LYS A 510 -28.49 12.42 -30.14
C LYS A 510 -27.29 13.34 -30.14
N MET A 511 -26.29 13.03 -30.96
CA MET A 511 -25.13 13.87 -31.21
C MET A 511 -25.33 14.70 -32.47
N SER A 512 -24.90 15.96 -32.48
CA SER A 512 -25.00 16.87 -33.63
C SER A 512 -23.78 17.77 -33.73
N LEU A 513 -23.24 17.89 -34.95
CA LEU A 513 -22.11 18.72 -35.31
C LEU A 513 -22.29 19.26 -36.76
N PRO A 514 -21.55 20.29 -37.19
CA PRO A 514 -21.65 20.84 -38.54
C PRO A 514 -21.15 19.83 -39.57
N LYS A 515 -21.98 19.48 -40.57
CA LYS A 515 -21.72 18.40 -41.55
C LYS A 515 -20.35 18.42 -42.25
N GLU A 516 -19.76 19.60 -42.38
CA GLU A 516 -18.52 19.84 -43.08
C GLU A 516 -17.73 20.91 -42.33
N VAL A 517 -16.42 20.73 -42.23
CA VAL A 517 -15.49 21.63 -41.55
C VAL A 517 -14.23 21.80 -42.40
N THR A 518 -13.85 23.05 -42.65
CA THR A 518 -12.57 23.39 -43.29
C THR A 518 -11.62 23.95 -42.25
N VAL A 519 -10.46 23.33 -42.10
CA VAL A 519 -9.34 23.75 -41.24
C VAL A 519 -8.33 24.51 -42.12
N PRO A 520 -7.97 25.77 -41.80
CA PRO A 520 -7.02 26.53 -42.60
C PRO A 520 -5.61 25.91 -42.54
N ALA A 521 -4.79 26.17 -43.56
CA ALA A 521 -3.36 25.81 -43.57
C ALA A 521 -2.63 26.46 -42.38
N GLY A 522 -1.77 25.71 -41.68
CA GLY A 522 -1.00 26.19 -40.52
C GLY A 522 -1.86 26.85 -39.44
N GLY A 523 -3.05 26.30 -39.17
CA GLY A 523 -4.04 26.93 -38.30
C GLY A 523 -5.11 25.98 -37.81
N LYS A 524 -6.04 26.51 -37.00
CA LYS A 524 -7.01 25.71 -36.26
C LYS A 524 -8.47 26.06 -36.47
N LYS A 525 -9.35 25.11 -36.12
CA LYS A 525 -10.79 25.21 -36.30
C LYS A 525 -11.58 24.50 -35.19
N ASP A 526 -12.26 25.29 -34.38
CA ASP A 526 -13.23 24.83 -33.39
C ASP A 526 -14.49 24.28 -34.05
N VAL A 527 -14.95 23.12 -33.56
CA VAL A 527 -16.15 22.40 -33.99
C VAL A 527 -17.06 22.18 -32.79
N THR A 528 -18.21 22.84 -32.81
CA THR A 528 -19.20 22.73 -31.74
C THR A 528 -19.98 21.42 -31.86
N VAL A 529 -19.81 20.53 -30.88
CA VAL A 529 -20.50 19.24 -30.77
C VAL A 529 -21.59 19.36 -29.71
N THR A 530 -22.83 19.00 -30.04
CA THR A 530 -23.98 19.12 -29.14
C THR A 530 -24.66 17.77 -28.93
N LEU A 531 -24.69 17.33 -27.68
CA LEU A 531 -25.36 16.12 -27.20
C LEU A 531 -26.70 16.51 -26.59
N SER A 532 -27.81 15.94 -27.07
CA SER A 532 -29.15 16.30 -26.63
C SER A 532 -30.09 15.11 -26.50
N SER A 533 -31.12 15.22 -25.66
CA SER A 533 -32.21 14.24 -25.57
C SER A 533 -33.50 14.86 -25.08
N ALA A 534 -34.63 14.29 -25.51
CA ALA A 534 -35.94 14.58 -24.94
C ALA A 534 -36.31 13.67 -23.76
N LYS A 535 -35.60 12.53 -23.61
CA LYS A 535 -35.80 11.54 -22.54
C LYS A 535 -34.63 10.52 -22.54
N PRO A 536 -33.51 10.79 -21.85
CA PRO A 536 -32.42 9.82 -21.70
C PRO A 536 -32.90 8.55 -20.98
N THR A 537 -32.38 7.39 -21.36
CA THR A 537 -32.63 6.09 -20.72
C THR A 537 -31.34 5.54 -20.12
N SER A 538 -31.37 4.85 -18.98
CA SER A 538 -30.14 4.43 -18.31
C SER A 538 -29.28 3.40 -19.05
N GLY A 539 -27.98 3.40 -18.75
CA GLY A 539 -26.93 2.55 -19.31
C GLY A 539 -25.84 3.34 -20.05
N TYR A 540 -24.74 2.66 -20.40
CA TYR A 540 -23.60 3.28 -21.06
C TYR A 540 -23.94 3.85 -22.44
N MET A 541 -23.49 5.06 -22.72
CA MET A 541 -23.53 5.66 -24.05
C MET A 541 -22.12 5.66 -24.66
N GLU A 542 -22.03 5.32 -25.94
CA GLU A 542 -20.75 5.15 -26.65
C GLU A 542 -20.92 5.26 -28.17
N GLY A 543 -19.84 5.68 -28.82
CA GLY A 543 -19.72 5.80 -30.28
C GLY A 543 -18.48 6.59 -30.65
N TRP A 544 -18.40 7.04 -31.89
CA TRP A 544 -17.29 7.85 -32.39
C TRP A 544 -17.77 9.06 -33.18
N LEU A 545 -17.07 10.19 -33.07
CA LEU A 545 -17.12 11.24 -34.08
C LEU A 545 -16.15 10.87 -35.20
N THR A 546 -16.54 11.14 -36.44
CA THR A 546 -15.67 10.92 -37.61
C THR A 546 -15.48 12.20 -38.40
N PHE A 547 -14.28 12.38 -38.94
CA PHE A 547 -13.89 13.49 -39.80
C PHE A 547 -13.19 12.88 -41.02
N ARG A 548 -13.90 12.76 -42.14
CA ARG A 548 -13.38 12.07 -43.32
C ARG A 548 -12.92 13.03 -44.41
N SER A 549 -11.79 12.77 -45.07
CA SER A 549 -11.24 13.64 -46.11
C SER A 549 -10.81 12.89 -47.36
N ASP A 550 -10.87 13.56 -48.51
CA ASP A 550 -10.31 13.04 -49.77
C ASP A 550 -8.80 13.37 -49.92
N ASN A 551 -8.23 14.19 -48.99
CA ASN A 551 -6.90 14.79 -49.14
C ASN A 551 -6.09 14.93 -47.84
N ALA A 552 -6.50 14.23 -46.79
CA ALA A 552 -5.81 14.08 -45.50
C ALA A 552 -6.29 12.77 -44.85
N GLU A 553 -5.63 12.31 -43.79
CA GLU A 553 -6.07 11.13 -43.05
C GLU A 553 -7.47 11.30 -42.43
N ASP A 554 -8.24 10.22 -42.40
CA ASP A 554 -9.54 10.17 -41.72
C ASP A 554 -9.31 10.19 -40.19
N LEU A 555 -9.95 11.12 -39.48
CA LEU A 555 -9.80 11.25 -38.02
C LEU A 555 -11.05 10.73 -37.29
N ARG A 556 -10.81 10.07 -36.16
CA ARG A 556 -11.84 9.44 -35.32
C ARG A 556 -11.65 9.82 -33.84
N ILE A 557 -12.73 10.14 -33.15
CA ILE A 557 -12.71 10.48 -31.71
C ILE A 557 -13.72 9.58 -30.99
N PRO A 558 -13.30 8.63 -30.14
CA PRO A 558 -14.22 7.87 -29.31
C PRO A 558 -14.91 8.80 -28.29
N PHE A 559 -16.21 8.60 -28.09
CA PHE A 559 -16.97 9.21 -27.00
C PHE A 559 -17.64 8.14 -26.15
N GLY A 560 -17.72 8.39 -24.85
CA GLY A 560 -18.20 7.43 -23.85
C GLY A 560 -18.80 8.16 -22.65
N GLY A 561 -19.64 7.47 -21.88
CA GLY A 561 -20.18 8.00 -20.62
C GLY A 561 -21.39 7.20 -20.13
N GLN A 562 -21.94 7.59 -18.99
CA GLN A 562 -23.00 6.83 -18.31
C GLN A 562 -24.32 7.60 -18.24
N VAL A 563 -25.44 6.98 -18.60
CA VAL A 563 -26.78 7.52 -18.26
C VAL A 563 -27.30 6.81 -17.02
N GLU A 564 -27.57 7.55 -15.94
CA GLU A 564 -28.02 6.99 -14.67
C GLU A 564 -29.47 7.31 -14.34
N THR A 565 -30.23 6.30 -13.94
CA THR A 565 -31.48 6.55 -13.23
C THR A 565 -31.13 6.91 -11.79
N ILE A 566 -31.45 8.15 -11.38
CA ILE A 566 -31.29 8.57 -9.97
C ILE A 566 -32.04 7.57 -9.07
N SER A 567 -31.29 6.77 -8.31
CA SER A 567 -31.83 6.07 -7.15
C SER A 567 -32.39 7.13 -6.20
N ASN A 568 -33.70 7.06 -5.95
CA ASN A 568 -34.50 8.05 -5.22
C ASN A 568 -33.68 8.92 -4.24
N PRO A 569 -33.52 10.25 -4.47
CA PRO A 569 -32.54 11.08 -3.76
C PRO A 569 -32.86 11.26 -2.26
N VAL A 570 -34.08 10.90 -1.85
CA VAL A 570 -34.37 10.53 -0.45
C VAL A 570 -33.81 9.13 -0.22
N LYS A 571 -32.47 9.02 -0.10
CA LYS A 571 -31.72 7.76 0.06
C LYS A 571 -32.31 6.95 1.22
N GLU A 572 -32.64 7.63 2.31
CA GLU A 572 -33.46 7.10 3.40
C GLU A 572 -34.49 8.12 3.88
N PHE A 573 -35.67 7.64 4.29
CA PHE A 573 -36.58 8.32 5.22
C PHE A 573 -37.27 7.23 6.04
N LYS A 574 -36.87 7.14 7.30
CA LYS A 574 -37.24 6.08 8.24
C LYS A 574 -37.38 6.65 9.66
N THR A 575 -38.00 5.88 10.54
CA THR A 575 -38.05 6.12 11.98
C THR A 575 -37.43 4.90 12.66
N ASP A 576 -36.86 5.09 13.84
CA ASP A 576 -36.44 3.97 14.70
C ASP A 576 -37.65 3.17 15.22
N ARG A 577 -38.81 3.83 15.41
CA ARG A 577 -40.09 3.21 15.78
C ARG A 577 -41.25 3.83 15.01
N ASN A 578 -42.07 2.98 14.37
CA ASN A 578 -43.32 3.42 13.74
C ASN A 578 -44.40 3.77 14.79
N LEU A 579 -44.13 3.54 16.08
CA LEU A 579 -45.11 3.75 17.13
C LEU A 579 -44.60 4.65 18.22
N VAL A 580 -45.52 5.51 18.64
CA VAL A 580 -45.18 6.77 19.26
C VAL A 580 -46.12 7.03 20.41
N SER A 581 -45.59 7.57 21.49
CA SER A 581 -46.36 7.76 22.70
C SER A 581 -45.91 8.97 23.49
N ARG A 582 -46.62 9.26 24.58
CA ARG A 582 -46.17 10.29 25.52
C ARG A 582 -44.84 9.97 26.21
N HIS A 583 -44.35 8.72 26.17
CA HIS A 583 -43.14 8.27 26.87
C HIS A 583 -41.99 7.84 25.93
N VAL A 584 -42.21 7.74 24.61
CA VAL A 584 -41.14 7.43 23.65
C VAL A 584 -41.18 8.43 22.50
N GLN A 585 -40.05 9.09 22.30
CA GLN A 585 -39.80 10.06 21.23
C GLN A 585 -39.03 9.35 20.11
N PRO A 586 -39.66 9.03 18.97
CA PRO A 586 -38.97 8.45 17.83
C PRO A 586 -37.96 9.43 17.24
N GLU A 587 -36.93 8.87 16.65
CA GLU A 587 -35.93 9.58 15.84
C GLU A 587 -36.25 9.39 14.36
N LEU A 588 -36.73 10.46 13.73
CA LEU A 588 -36.92 10.53 12.29
C LEU A 588 -35.56 10.77 11.63
N GLN A 589 -35.15 9.85 10.77
CA GLN A 589 -33.90 9.92 10.03
C GLN A 589 -34.22 10.08 8.54
N TRP A 590 -33.57 11.05 7.89
CA TRP A 590 -33.57 11.17 6.44
C TRP A 590 -32.17 11.50 5.92
N ASN A 591 -31.89 11.02 4.72
CA ASN A 591 -30.74 11.44 3.93
C ASN A 591 -31.26 12.00 2.61
N ILE A 592 -30.99 13.28 2.38
CA ILE A 592 -31.39 14.06 1.21
C ILE A 592 -30.14 14.81 0.77
N ASP A 593 -29.91 14.86 -0.54
CA ASP A 593 -28.87 15.68 -1.17
C ASP A 593 -28.93 17.14 -0.66
N SER A 594 -27.76 17.67 -0.27
CA SER A 594 -27.60 19.01 0.31
C SER A 594 -28.08 20.14 -0.61
N SER A 595 -28.17 19.91 -1.92
CA SER A 595 -28.63 20.87 -2.91
C SER A 595 -30.15 21.08 -2.93
N MET A 596 -30.94 20.30 -2.18
CA MET A 596 -32.41 20.26 -2.28
C MET A 596 -33.14 21.02 -1.16
N LYS A 597 -34.34 21.54 -1.46
CA LYS A 597 -35.25 22.14 -0.45
C LYS A 597 -36.27 21.12 0.02
N ALA A 598 -36.42 20.92 1.33
CA ALA A 598 -37.31 19.90 1.91
C ALA A 598 -38.36 20.46 2.89
N GLU A 599 -39.53 19.82 2.96
CA GLU A 599 -40.60 20.08 3.94
C GLU A 599 -41.11 18.76 4.55
N LEU A 600 -41.35 18.74 5.88
CA LEU A 600 -41.93 17.60 6.60
C LEU A 600 -43.34 17.94 7.13
N SER A 601 -44.35 17.18 6.70
CA SER A 601 -45.76 17.37 7.04
C SER A 601 -46.33 16.22 7.86
N LEU A 602 -47.23 16.52 8.80
CA LEU A 602 -48.07 15.54 9.50
C LEU A 602 -49.48 15.54 8.90
N LEU A 603 -50.00 14.35 8.60
CA LEU A 603 -51.29 14.12 7.97
C LEU A 603 -52.08 13.05 8.74
N THR A 604 -53.41 13.08 8.60
CA THR A 604 -54.28 11.96 9.03
C THR A 604 -54.09 10.74 8.12
N LYS A 605 -54.61 9.57 8.54
CA LYS A 605 -54.55 8.32 7.75
C LYS A 605 -55.16 8.41 6.34
N ASP A 606 -56.12 9.30 6.14
CA ASP A 606 -56.77 9.62 4.86
C ASP A 606 -56.04 10.71 4.04
N GLY A 607 -54.92 11.24 4.53
CA GLY A 607 -54.07 12.20 3.81
C GLY A 607 -54.42 13.67 4.01
N THR A 608 -55.24 14.02 5.00
CA THR A 608 -55.53 15.43 5.31
C THR A 608 -54.38 16.04 6.13
N LYS A 609 -53.72 17.09 5.61
CA LYS A 609 -52.60 17.77 6.29
C LYS A 609 -53.08 18.50 7.55
N LEU A 610 -52.57 18.07 8.71
CA LEU A 610 -52.83 18.68 10.02
C LEU A 610 -51.89 19.85 10.29
N GLY A 611 -50.65 19.78 9.78
CA GLY A 611 -49.65 20.82 9.97
C GLY A 611 -48.26 20.42 9.49
N THR A 612 -47.27 21.22 9.88
CA THR A 612 -45.85 21.00 9.58
C THR A 612 -45.07 20.67 10.86
N ILE A 613 -44.03 19.87 10.69
CA ILE A 613 -42.98 19.66 11.68
C ILE A 613 -41.77 20.46 11.17
N LYS A 614 -40.94 21.01 12.06
CA LYS A 614 -39.82 21.89 11.70
C LYS A 614 -38.48 21.14 11.72
N PRO A 615 -38.02 20.54 10.60
CA PRO A 615 -36.67 19.98 10.49
C PRO A 615 -35.61 21.07 10.33
N GLY A 616 -34.38 20.76 10.70
CA GLY A 616 -33.17 21.44 10.19
C GLY A 616 -32.70 20.82 8.88
N SER A 617 -31.74 21.46 8.20
CA SER A 617 -31.09 20.91 7.01
C SER A 617 -30.05 19.86 7.40
N GLY A 618 -30.22 18.63 6.90
CA GLY A 618 -29.37 17.49 7.24
C GLY A 618 -29.69 16.87 8.61
N ALA A 619 -29.53 15.56 8.70
CA ALA A 619 -29.56 14.76 9.93
C ALA A 619 -30.90 14.68 10.70
N LYS A 620 -30.80 14.02 11.86
CA LYS A 620 -31.85 13.28 12.58
C LYS A 620 -32.72 14.19 13.46
N LEU A 621 -34.02 13.92 13.56
CA LEU A 621 -34.97 14.68 14.38
C LEU A 621 -35.71 13.81 15.40
N LYS A 622 -35.45 14.03 16.70
CA LYS A 622 -36.27 13.49 17.78
C LYS A 622 -37.58 14.27 17.90
N TRP A 623 -38.70 13.57 17.85
CA TRP A 623 -40.02 14.20 17.72
C TRP A 623 -40.97 13.82 18.87
N ASP A 624 -41.52 14.83 19.57
CA ASP A 624 -42.33 14.65 20.78
C ASP A 624 -43.85 14.70 20.53
N LEU A 625 -44.28 14.31 19.32
CA LEU A 625 -45.65 14.40 18.79
C LEU A 625 -46.18 15.83 18.55
N ARG A 626 -45.35 16.88 18.67
CA ARG A 626 -45.78 18.27 18.42
C ARG A 626 -45.66 18.68 16.95
N TYR A 627 -46.62 19.46 16.47
CA TYR A 627 -46.61 20.05 15.14
C TYR A 627 -47.18 21.47 15.17
N THR A 628 -46.81 22.28 14.18
CA THR A 628 -47.42 23.59 13.95
C THR A 628 -48.60 23.39 13.01
N ASP A 629 -49.83 23.64 13.48
CA ASP A 629 -51.03 23.48 12.65
C ASP A 629 -51.08 24.51 11.51
N THR A 630 -52.03 24.33 10.59
CA THR A 630 -52.20 25.20 9.42
C THR A 630 -52.54 26.67 9.73
N ASN A 631 -52.87 27.00 11.00
CA ASN A 631 -53.07 28.37 11.47
C ASN A 631 -51.84 28.92 12.25
N GLY A 632 -50.74 28.17 12.31
CA GLY A 632 -49.52 28.56 13.01
C GLY A 632 -49.49 28.21 14.50
N ALA A 633 -50.49 27.50 15.04
CA ALA A 633 -50.55 27.17 16.46
C ALA A 633 -49.86 25.81 16.76
N ALA A 634 -49.10 25.75 17.85
CA ALA A 634 -48.51 24.49 18.31
C ALA A 634 -49.59 23.54 18.84
N LYS A 635 -49.65 22.33 18.28
CA LYS A 635 -50.56 21.24 18.64
C LYS A 635 -49.76 19.98 18.94
N ARG A 636 -50.44 18.96 19.50
CA ARG A 636 -49.88 17.62 19.72
C ARG A 636 -50.83 16.56 19.15
N ALA A 637 -50.29 15.50 18.55
CA ALA A 637 -51.09 14.37 18.10
C ALA A 637 -51.64 13.58 19.31
N GLY A 638 -52.84 13.01 19.15
CA GLY A 638 -53.47 12.10 20.12
C GLY A 638 -53.48 10.65 19.63
N THR A 639 -54.09 9.74 20.40
CA THR A 639 -54.27 8.32 20.05
C THR A 639 -54.86 8.12 18.65
N GLY A 640 -54.21 7.31 17.80
CA GLY A 640 -54.64 7.02 16.41
C GLY A 640 -53.49 6.89 15.39
N THR A 641 -53.85 6.53 14.15
CA THR A 641 -52.92 6.41 13.00
C THR A 641 -52.72 7.75 12.28
N TYR A 642 -51.47 8.09 11.94
CA TYR A 642 -51.10 9.26 11.15
C TYR A 642 -50.10 8.91 10.03
N GLN A 643 -49.90 9.84 9.11
CA GLN A 643 -48.85 9.78 8.10
C GLN A 643 -47.89 10.97 8.24
N LEU A 644 -46.59 10.70 8.14
CA LEU A 644 -45.53 11.67 8.02
C LEU A 644 -45.07 11.69 6.56
N LYS A 645 -45.16 12.84 5.89
CA LYS A 645 -44.74 13.01 4.49
C LYS A 645 -43.58 14.00 4.38
N LEU A 646 -42.46 13.51 3.85
CA LEU A 646 -41.30 14.31 3.48
C LEU A 646 -41.37 14.62 1.99
N GLU A 647 -41.27 15.89 1.61
CA GLU A 647 -41.22 16.34 0.20
C GLU A 647 -39.96 17.15 -0.04
N ALA A 648 -39.14 16.76 -1.02
CA ALA A 648 -37.91 17.43 -1.43
C ALA A 648 -38.03 17.95 -2.88
N VAL A 649 -37.45 19.11 -3.16
CA VAL A 649 -37.55 19.80 -4.46
C VAL A 649 -36.16 20.21 -4.95
N SER A 650 -35.86 19.87 -6.21
CA SER A 650 -34.65 20.29 -6.94
C SER A 650 -35.04 20.76 -8.34
N GLY A 651 -34.94 22.06 -8.59
CA GLY A 651 -35.50 22.68 -9.79
C GLY A 651 -37.03 22.48 -9.87
N GLU A 652 -37.51 21.94 -10.99
CA GLU A 652 -38.92 21.58 -11.17
C GLU A 652 -39.28 20.19 -10.59
N ASN A 653 -38.27 19.35 -10.29
CA ASN A 653 -38.49 17.99 -9.83
C ASN A 653 -38.88 17.96 -8.35
N ARG A 654 -39.93 17.17 -8.03
CA ARG A 654 -40.44 16.97 -6.66
C ARG A 654 -40.38 15.49 -6.32
N TYR A 655 -39.71 15.18 -5.23
CA TYR A 655 -39.57 13.83 -4.66
C TYR A 655 -40.38 13.79 -3.36
N SER A 656 -41.05 12.67 -3.08
CA SER A 656 -41.77 12.52 -1.80
C SER A 656 -41.73 11.10 -1.28
N ARG A 657 -41.59 10.94 0.04
CA ARG A 657 -41.72 9.66 0.73
C ARG A 657 -42.66 9.83 1.93
N THR A 658 -43.48 8.81 2.20
CA THR A 658 -44.45 8.81 3.31
C THR A 658 -44.17 7.64 4.24
N LEU A 659 -44.34 7.88 5.53
CA LEU A 659 -44.20 6.92 6.62
C LEU A 659 -45.50 6.91 7.45
N THR A 660 -46.02 5.73 7.80
CA THR A 660 -47.22 5.59 8.65
C THR A 660 -46.80 5.35 10.10
N ILE A 661 -47.52 5.95 11.05
CA ILE A 661 -47.27 5.82 12.50
C ILE A 661 -48.56 5.68 13.31
N ASP A 662 -48.49 5.07 14.50
CA ASP A 662 -49.64 4.82 15.39
C ASP A 662 -49.35 5.16 16.89
N VAL A 663 -50.41 5.46 17.68
CA VAL A 663 -50.33 6.09 19.05
C VAL A 663 -51.40 5.52 20.02
N TYR A 664 -51.07 5.00 21.23
CA TYR A 664 -51.97 4.21 22.17
C TYR A 664 -51.62 4.23 23.71
N GLU A 665 -52.25 3.42 24.62
CA GLU A 665 -51.92 3.15 26.08
C GLU A 665 -52.55 1.84 26.75
N GLU A 666 -51.82 0.87 27.41
CA GLU A 666 -52.35 -0.19 28.39
C GLU A 666 -51.32 -1.11 29.20
N LYS A 667 -51.78 -2.23 29.84
CA LYS A 667 -51.36 -3.20 30.96
C LYS A 667 -49.96 -3.98 31.06
N PRO A 668 -49.41 -4.46 32.25
CA PRO A 668 -48.24 -5.41 32.37
C PRO A 668 -48.26 -6.59 33.42
N ALA A 669 -47.21 -7.47 33.45
CA ALA A 669 -46.81 -8.45 34.52
C ALA A 669 -45.37 -9.04 34.31
N ILE A 670 -44.56 -9.46 35.33
CA ILE A 670 -43.07 -9.76 35.20
C ILE A 670 -42.63 -11.25 35.47
N SER A 671 -41.62 -11.77 34.72
CA SER A 671 -40.89 -13.06 34.95
C SER A 671 -39.37 -13.02 34.59
N LEU A 672 -38.58 -14.00 35.08
CA LEU A 672 -37.11 -14.19 34.83
C LEU A 672 -36.77 -15.65 34.51
N GLU A 673 -35.68 -15.91 33.77
CA GLU A 673 -35.15 -17.26 33.46
C GLU A 673 -33.66 -17.44 33.84
N ALA A 674 -33.23 -18.69 34.08
CA ALA A 674 -31.98 -19.00 34.78
C ALA A 674 -30.68 -18.77 33.98
N THR A 675 -30.72 -18.81 32.65
CA THR A 675 -29.54 -18.60 31.77
C THR A 675 -29.33 -17.12 31.40
N GLN A 676 -30.05 -16.20 32.05
CA GLN A 676 -30.17 -14.80 31.65
C GLN A 676 -29.63 -13.81 32.70
N LEU A 677 -28.80 -14.32 33.61
CA LEU A 677 -28.02 -13.56 34.58
C LEU A 677 -26.56 -13.55 34.11
N ASP A 678 -26.05 -12.35 33.91
CA ASP A 678 -24.79 -11.95 33.29
C ASP A 678 -24.28 -10.79 34.18
N GLN A 679 -22.97 -10.71 34.48
CA GLN A 679 -22.48 -10.12 35.74
C GLN A 679 -22.77 -8.62 35.89
N ASN A 680 -23.12 -7.94 34.79
CA ASN A 680 -23.57 -6.54 34.78
C ASN A 680 -24.95 -6.33 34.11
N LEU A 681 -25.67 -7.40 33.75
CA LEU A 681 -26.83 -7.36 32.87
C LEU A 681 -27.90 -8.43 33.20
N ILE A 682 -28.90 -8.03 33.97
CA ILE A 682 -30.04 -8.89 34.35
C ILE A 682 -31.12 -8.80 33.27
N ARG A 683 -31.55 -9.93 32.70
CA ARG A 683 -32.56 -9.96 31.62
C ARG A 683 -33.79 -10.78 32.03
N GLY A 684 -34.96 -10.37 31.56
CA GLY A 684 -36.25 -11.01 31.85
C GLY A 684 -37.34 -10.67 30.85
N ALA A 685 -38.58 -11.02 31.17
CA ALA A 685 -39.75 -10.70 30.36
C ALA A 685 -40.92 -10.12 31.16
N VAL A 686 -41.74 -9.32 30.48
CA VAL A 686 -42.99 -8.74 30.95
C VAL A 686 -44.13 -9.24 30.07
N ALA A 687 -44.96 -10.13 30.62
CA ALA A 687 -46.15 -10.66 29.96
C ALA A 687 -47.29 -9.64 29.93
N SER A 688 -47.31 -8.80 28.90
CA SER A 688 -48.44 -7.95 28.50
C SER A 688 -48.99 -8.40 27.14
N ARG A 689 -50.32 -8.41 26.94
CA ARG A 689 -50.92 -8.83 25.65
C ARG A 689 -50.81 -7.73 24.57
N PHE A 690 -49.60 -7.58 24.03
CA PHE A 690 -49.29 -6.77 22.84
C PHE A 690 -48.63 -7.58 21.71
N SER A 691 -48.66 -8.91 21.78
CA SER A 691 -48.36 -9.78 20.64
C SER A 691 -49.52 -9.77 19.63
N ASP A 692 -49.17 -9.74 18.34
CA ASP A 692 -50.05 -9.86 17.15
C ASP A 692 -50.50 -8.56 16.44
N LYS A 693 -49.67 -7.52 16.55
CA LYS A 693 -49.28 -6.61 15.44
C LYS A 693 -48.03 -5.86 15.89
N GLN A 694 -47.12 -5.53 14.97
CA GLN A 694 -45.81 -4.96 15.33
C GLN A 694 -45.95 -3.47 15.68
N GLU A 695 -46.57 -3.22 16.84
CA GLU A 695 -46.98 -1.92 17.34
C GLU A 695 -46.17 -1.51 18.59
N ALA A 696 -44.89 -1.24 18.37
CA ALA A 696 -43.89 -1.00 19.41
C ALA A 696 -43.97 0.39 20.08
N ASP A 697 -45.02 0.69 20.86
CA ASP A 697 -44.90 1.43 22.13
C ASP A 697 -46.20 1.59 22.95
N THR A 698 -46.63 0.51 23.61
CA THR A 698 -47.47 0.56 24.82
C THR A 698 -46.59 0.44 26.06
N ALA A 699 -46.17 1.60 26.57
CA ALA A 699 -45.09 1.72 27.55
C ALA A 699 -45.53 1.32 28.94
N ILE A 700 -44.87 0.26 29.38
CA ILE A 700 -44.82 -0.26 30.71
C ILE A 700 -43.57 0.32 31.35
N THR A 701 -43.73 1.08 32.43
CA THR A 701 -42.64 1.53 33.27
C THR A 701 -42.26 0.39 34.20
N LEU A 702 -41.12 -0.26 33.95
CA LEU A 702 -40.52 -1.17 34.91
C LEU A 702 -39.56 -0.38 35.80
N THR A 703 -39.61 -0.59 37.11
CA THR A 703 -38.69 -0.01 38.09
C THR A 703 -38.00 -1.12 38.86
N PHE A 704 -36.79 -0.86 39.35
CA PHE A 704 -36.01 -1.84 40.09
C PHE A 704 -35.28 -1.22 41.28
N GLU A 705 -34.93 -2.06 42.24
CA GLU A 705 -34.21 -1.74 43.46
C GLU A 705 -33.21 -2.85 43.79
N LEU A 706 -31.99 -2.48 44.17
CA LEU A 706 -30.89 -3.35 44.55
C LEU A 706 -30.39 -2.98 45.94
N SER A 707 -30.26 -3.99 46.80
CA SER A 707 -29.79 -3.84 48.17
C SER A 707 -28.86 -4.97 48.59
N GLN A 708 -27.98 -4.70 49.54
CA GLN A 708 -27.07 -5.68 50.16
C GLN A 708 -27.06 -5.43 51.67
N ASN A 709 -27.12 -6.50 52.47
CA ASN A 709 -27.20 -6.43 53.93
C ASN A 709 -28.31 -5.47 54.46
N GLY A 710 -29.45 -5.42 53.77
CA GLY A 710 -30.59 -4.55 54.10
C GLY A 710 -30.40 -3.06 53.76
N SER A 711 -29.29 -2.69 53.12
CA SER A 711 -29.02 -1.31 52.68
C SER A 711 -29.15 -1.19 51.16
N ARG A 712 -30.04 -0.31 50.70
CA ARG A 712 -30.26 0.00 49.28
C ARG A 712 -29.05 0.74 48.73
N TYR A 713 -28.40 0.19 47.71
CA TYR A 713 -27.23 0.81 47.05
C TYR A 713 -27.50 1.26 45.61
N SER A 714 -28.50 0.67 44.93
CA SER A 714 -28.86 1.07 43.58
C SER A 714 -30.37 0.91 43.34
N SER A 715 -30.93 1.70 42.43
CA SER A 715 -32.33 1.62 42.00
C SER A 715 -32.54 2.45 40.74
N GLY A 716 -33.56 2.14 39.97
CA GLY A 716 -33.85 2.89 38.75
C GLY A 716 -35.07 2.40 38.00
N THR A 717 -35.14 2.77 36.73
CA THR A 717 -36.20 2.39 35.79
C THR A 717 -35.59 1.61 34.63
N ALA A 718 -36.24 0.52 34.22
CA ALA A 718 -35.81 -0.35 33.14
C ALA A 718 -36.75 -0.22 31.94
N SER A 719 -36.18 -0.28 30.73
CA SER A 719 -36.96 -0.29 29.49
C SER A 719 -37.41 -1.70 29.15
N VAL A 720 -38.71 -1.84 28.85
CA VAL A 720 -39.32 -3.06 28.31
C VAL A 720 -39.37 -2.95 26.77
N GLN A 721 -38.99 -4.01 26.08
CA GLN A 721 -38.95 -4.16 24.63
C GLN A 721 -40.30 -4.65 24.09
N ALA A 722 -40.49 -4.59 22.77
CA ALA A 722 -41.78 -4.85 22.11
C ALA A 722 -42.24 -6.33 22.18
N ASP A 723 -41.32 -7.26 22.42
CA ASP A 723 -41.60 -8.68 22.69
C ASP A 723 -41.92 -8.96 24.17
N GLY A 724 -41.94 -7.91 25.00
CA GLY A 724 -42.07 -7.97 26.45
C GLY A 724 -40.73 -8.13 27.18
N SER A 725 -39.61 -8.41 26.51
CA SER A 725 -38.33 -8.60 27.21
C SER A 725 -37.82 -7.30 27.86
N PHE A 726 -37.12 -7.38 28.99
CA PHE A 726 -36.50 -6.22 29.63
C PHE A 726 -35.07 -6.54 30.04
N ARG A 727 -34.25 -5.50 30.18
CA ARG A 727 -32.87 -5.62 30.63
C ARG A 727 -32.53 -4.52 31.62
N ILE A 728 -31.97 -4.92 32.76
CA ILE A 728 -31.44 -4.03 33.80
C ILE A 728 -29.93 -4.14 33.73
N ARG A 729 -29.31 -3.12 33.15
CA ARG A 729 -27.86 -2.96 33.16
C ARG A 729 -27.53 -2.16 34.43
N ASN A 730 -26.90 -2.79 35.40
CA ASN A 730 -26.56 -2.16 36.67
C ASN A 730 -25.29 -2.80 37.23
N ARG A 731 -24.40 -2.01 37.81
CA ARG A 731 -23.18 -2.50 38.46
C ARG A 731 -23.62 -3.11 39.79
N LEU A 732 -23.78 -4.44 39.80
CA LEU A 732 -23.90 -5.19 41.05
C LEU A 732 -22.60 -4.95 41.86
N GLN A 733 -22.71 -4.95 43.17
CA GLN A 733 -21.56 -5.01 44.07
C GLN A 733 -21.12 -6.47 44.23
N ASP A 734 -19.83 -6.70 44.43
CA ASP A 734 -19.28 -8.05 44.45
C ASP A 734 -19.87 -8.89 45.60
N GLY A 735 -20.16 -10.17 45.33
CA GLY A 735 -20.93 -11.03 46.22
C GLY A 735 -22.45 -10.98 46.00
N GLU A 736 -23.23 -11.39 47.02
CA GLU A 736 -24.70 -11.56 46.90
C GLU A 736 -25.46 -10.24 47.13
N SER A 737 -26.54 -10.01 46.36
CA SER A 737 -27.44 -8.86 46.44
C SER A 737 -28.92 -9.26 46.24
N GLU A 738 -29.84 -8.47 46.78
CA GLU A 738 -31.30 -8.63 46.57
C GLU A 738 -31.82 -7.61 45.55
N LEU A 739 -32.54 -8.10 44.53
CA LEU A 739 -33.17 -7.34 43.46
C LEU A 739 -34.70 -7.38 43.58
N THR A 740 -35.36 -6.21 43.64
CA THR A 740 -36.82 -6.07 43.58
C THR A 740 -37.23 -5.33 42.30
N LEU A 741 -38.28 -5.81 41.61
CA LEU A 741 -38.78 -5.30 40.33
C LEU A 741 -40.28 -4.94 40.42
N THR A 742 -40.69 -3.77 39.93
CA THR A 742 -42.08 -3.31 39.88
C THR A 742 -42.47 -2.77 38.50
N ALA A 743 -43.44 -3.40 37.83
CA ALA A 743 -43.98 -2.96 36.55
C ALA A 743 -45.29 -2.18 36.73
N GLU A 744 -45.43 -1.07 36.02
CA GLU A 744 -46.58 -0.17 36.02
C GLU A 744 -46.92 0.29 34.60
N ASP A 745 -48.20 0.55 34.30
CA ASP A 745 -48.64 1.04 32.99
C ASP A 745 -49.12 2.50 32.96
N ARG A 746 -49.54 2.93 31.77
CA ARG A 746 -50.02 4.29 31.50
C ARG A 746 -51.31 4.69 32.23
N LEU A 747 -52.15 3.75 32.66
CA LEU A 747 -53.32 3.98 33.53
C LEU A 747 -53.04 3.65 35.02
N GLY A 748 -51.80 3.34 35.43
CA GLY A 748 -51.35 3.32 36.83
C GLY A 748 -51.66 2.10 37.71
N ASN A 749 -51.75 0.87 37.17
CA ASN A 749 -51.75 -0.34 38.02
C ASN A 749 -50.33 -0.89 38.11
N LYS A 750 -49.93 -1.43 39.27
CA LYS A 750 -48.56 -1.91 39.53
C LYS A 750 -48.52 -3.39 39.95
N GLN A 751 -47.43 -4.08 39.64
CA GLN A 751 -47.10 -5.43 40.16
C GLN A 751 -45.61 -5.52 40.52
N THR A 752 -45.27 -6.16 41.65
CA THR A 752 -43.91 -6.24 42.20
C THR A 752 -43.47 -7.67 42.50
N ASN A 753 -42.21 -8.04 42.21
CA ASN A 753 -41.56 -9.33 42.51
C ASN A 753 -40.10 -9.12 42.99
N SER A 754 -39.51 -10.06 43.75
CA SER A 754 -38.11 -9.98 44.25
C SER A 754 -37.31 -11.27 44.01
N PHE A 755 -35.99 -11.13 43.86
CA PHE A 755 -35.03 -12.17 43.44
C PHE A 755 -33.63 -11.95 44.05
N THR A 756 -32.83 -13.01 44.20
CA THR A 756 -31.41 -12.93 44.63
C THR A 756 -30.48 -13.00 43.42
N VAL A 757 -29.42 -12.20 43.40
CA VAL A 757 -28.42 -12.12 42.33
C VAL A 757 -27.01 -11.99 42.91
N THR A 758 -26.00 -12.56 42.24
CA THR A 758 -24.61 -12.61 42.73
C THR A 758 -23.66 -12.19 41.61
N LYS A 759 -22.62 -11.42 41.92
CA LYS A 759 -21.63 -10.92 40.95
C LYS A 759 -20.20 -11.40 41.27
N GLU A 760 -19.50 -11.80 40.21
CA GLU A 760 -18.03 -11.92 40.11
C GLU A 760 -17.47 -10.69 39.33
N GLN A 761 -16.16 -10.44 39.37
CA GLN A 761 -15.58 -9.18 38.87
C GLN A 761 -15.31 -9.26 37.35
N GLU A 762 -15.55 -8.19 36.58
CA GLU A 762 -15.69 -8.29 35.10
C GLU A 762 -15.23 -7.07 34.27
N VAL A 763 -14.80 -5.99 34.91
CA VAL A 763 -13.96 -4.96 34.30
C VAL A 763 -12.91 -4.68 35.34
N TYR A 764 -11.66 -4.73 34.91
CA TYR A 764 -10.52 -4.46 35.77
C TYR A 764 -9.82 -3.20 35.26
N GLN A 765 -9.61 -2.26 36.17
CA GLN A 765 -9.11 -0.92 35.91
C GLN A 765 -8.12 -0.53 37.01
N LEU A 766 -7.35 0.55 36.78
CA LEU A 766 -6.29 0.98 37.69
C LEU A 766 -6.77 1.11 39.14
N ASN A 767 -6.05 0.46 40.06
CA ASN A 767 -6.30 0.28 41.50
C ASN A 767 -7.34 -0.79 41.91
N ASP A 768 -7.91 -1.58 40.98
CA ASP A 768 -8.68 -2.76 41.36
C ASP A 768 -7.79 -3.85 41.98
N SER A 769 -8.35 -4.68 42.88
CA SER A 769 -7.61 -5.77 43.53
C SER A 769 -8.50 -6.96 43.83
N GLY A 770 -8.01 -8.19 43.63
CA GLY A 770 -8.74 -9.43 43.91
C GLY A 770 -8.32 -10.60 43.02
N SER A 771 -8.90 -11.77 43.26
CA SER A 771 -8.61 -13.01 42.51
C SER A 771 -8.96 -12.91 41.02
N GLY A 772 -9.84 -11.98 40.65
CA GLY A 772 -10.18 -11.69 39.26
C GLY A 772 -9.07 -10.94 38.51
N VAL A 773 -8.42 -9.97 39.19
CA VAL A 773 -7.24 -9.27 38.68
C VAL A 773 -6.07 -10.24 38.52
N GLU A 774 -5.88 -11.12 39.51
CA GLU A 774 -4.87 -12.19 39.47
C GLU A 774 -5.08 -13.14 38.28
N ALA A 775 -6.31 -13.59 38.02
CA ALA A 775 -6.63 -14.42 36.86
C ALA A 775 -6.40 -13.72 35.50
N LEU A 776 -6.69 -12.41 35.42
CA LEU A 776 -6.41 -11.58 34.25
C LEU A 776 -4.90 -11.45 34.01
N GLN A 777 -4.14 -11.08 35.05
CA GLN A 777 -2.69 -10.92 34.97
C GLN A 777 -2.00 -12.23 34.57
N ASP A 778 -2.44 -13.37 35.13
CA ASP A 778 -1.98 -14.70 34.74
C ASP A 778 -2.29 -15.00 33.26
N ALA A 779 -3.50 -14.69 32.78
CA ALA A 779 -3.87 -14.92 31.38
C ALA A 779 -3.04 -14.07 30.40
N MET A 780 -2.86 -12.78 30.69
CA MET A 780 -2.02 -11.88 29.90
C MET A 780 -0.56 -12.36 29.83
N LYS A 781 -0.03 -12.84 30.96
CA LYS A 781 1.32 -13.41 31.05
C LYS A 781 1.51 -14.66 30.20
N HIS A 782 0.47 -15.47 30.02
CA HIS A 782 0.49 -16.60 29.07
C HIS A 782 0.36 -16.13 27.60
N LEU A 783 -0.23 -14.95 27.36
CA LEU A 783 -0.32 -14.31 26.04
C LEU A 783 0.94 -13.50 25.65
N GLY A 784 1.96 -13.45 26.51
CA GLY A 784 3.23 -12.77 26.25
C GLY A 784 3.36 -11.35 26.83
N PHE A 785 2.33 -10.84 27.53
CA PHE A 785 2.28 -9.47 28.06
C PHE A 785 2.46 -9.47 29.59
N ASP A 786 3.54 -8.86 30.12
CA ASP A 786 3.87 -8.94 31.56
C ASP A 786 3.09 -7.90 32.40
N ALA A 787 1.99 -8.35 32.97
CA ALA A 787 1.06 -7.52 33.73
C ALA A 787 1.47 -7.18 35.19
N GLY A 788 2.64 -7.65 35.66
CA GLY A 788 3.18 -7.36 37.01
C GLY A 788 2.83 -8.39 38.10
N GLU A 789 2.95 -8.00 39.38
CA GLU A 789 2.68 -8.87 40.54
C GLU A 789 1.17 -9.13 40.76
N SER A 790 0.84 -10.34 41.25
CA SER A 790 -0.54 -10.83 41.26
C SER A 790 -1.46 -10.15 42.27
N GLY A 791 -2.68 -9.86 41.84
CA GLY A 791 -3.83 -9.51 42.68
C GLY A 791 -4.09 -8.01 42.89
N THR A 792 -3.29 -7.10 42.32
CA THR A 792 -3.59 -5.66 42.27
C THR A 792 -3.25 -5.06 40.91
N PHE A 793 -4.23 -4.39 40.30
CA PHE A 793 -4.16 -3.80 38.97
C PHE A 793 -3.40 -2.47 39.06
N GLY A 794 -2.09 -2.53 38.83
CA GLY A 794 -1.20 -1.38 38.83
C GLY A 794 -0.98 -0.80 37.44
N ALA A 795 -0.10 0.20 37.35
CA ALA A 795 0.30 0.80 36.07
C ALA A 795 0.92 -0.21 35.09
N ALA A 796 1.61 -1.25 35.59
CA ALA A 796 2.13 -2.35 34.77
C ALA A 796 1.00 -3.19 34.13
N THR A 797 -0.07 -3.48 34.89
CA THR A 797 -1.24 -4.21 34.37
C THR A 797 -2.00 -3.40 33.33
N GLN A 798 -2.09 -2.07 33.53
CA GLN A 798 -2.65 -1.15 32.55
C GLN A 798 -1.82 -1.13 31.26
N ALA A 799 -0.51 -0.87 31.34
CA ALA A 799 0.36 -0.79 30.16
C ALA A 799 0.37 -2.10 29.35
N ALA A 800 0.41 -3.26 30.02
CA ALA A 800 0.34 -4.56 29.35
C ALA A 800 -1.03 -4.83 28.70
N LEU A 801 -2.13 -4.20 29.15
CA LEU A 801 -3.42 -4.24 28.47
C LEU A 801 -3.45 -3.33 27.25
N GLU A 802 -2.85 -2.14 27.35
CA GLU A 802 -2.72 -1.20 26.22
C GLU A 802 -1.92 -1.87 25.08
N GLU A 803 -0.81 -2.53 25.42
CA GLU A 803 0.03 -3.31 24.50
C GLU A 803 -0.74 -4.49 23.85
N LEU A 804 -1.50 -5.26 24.65
CA LEU A 804 -2.32 -6.38 24.15
C LEU A 804 -3.44 -5.90 23.22
N GLN A 805 -4.13 -4.83 23.60
CA GLN A 805 -5.20 -4.23 22.81
C GLN A 805 -4.67 -3.75 21.46
N GLN A 806 -3.54 -3.04 21.47
CA GLN A 806 -2.88 -2.56 20.26
C GLN A 806 -2.45 -3.72 19.34
N TYR A 807 -1.77 -4.75 19.89
CA TYR A 807 -1.26 -5.88 19.10
C TYR A 807 -2.38 -6.67 18.37
N TYR A 808 -3.57 -6.77 18.96
CA TYR A 808 -4.70 -7.49 18.36
C TYR A 808 -5.74 -6.58 17.68
N GLY A 809 -5.47 -5.28 17.51
CA GLY A 809 -6.37 -4.35 16.83
C GLY A 809 -7.68 -4.05 17.57
N LEU A 810 -7.63 -4.00 18.90
CA LEU A 810 -8.73 -3.52 19.74
C LEU A 810 -8.56 -2.04 20.09
N ALA A 811 -9.66 -1.42 20.54
CA ALA A 811 -9.58 -0.08 21.12
C ALA A 811 -8.66 -0.08 22.36
N VAL A 812 -7.60 0.73 22.31
CA VAL A 812 -6.63 0.87 23.40
C VAL A 812 -7.26 1.69 24.53
N THR A 813 -7.71 1.01 25.58
CA THR A 813 -8.38 1.61 26.76
C THR A 813 -7.55 1.49 28.04
N GLY A 814 -6.62 0.53 28.11
CA GLY A 814 -5.88 0.19 29.33
C GLY A 814 -6.75 -0.39 30.46
N GLU A 815 -8.03 -0.61 30.19
CA GLU A 815 -8.97 -1.33 31.03
C GLU A 815 -9.18 -2.73 30.43
N ALA A 816 -9.32 -3.75 31.26
CA ALA A 816 -9.76 -5.06 30.80
C ALA A 816 -11.28 -5.00 30.55
N ASP A 817 -11.64 -4.39 29.43
CA ASP A 817 -13.02 -4.22 29.01
C ASP A 817 -13.61 -5.51 28.41
N THR A 818 -14.89 -5.43 28.04
CA THR A 818 -15.65 -6.59 27.55
C THR A 818 -15.14 -7.16 26.22
N GLU A 819 -14.42 -6.37 25.41
CA GLU A 819 -13.88 -6.83 24.13
C GLU A 819 -12.51 -7.46 24.34
N THR A 820 -11.69 -6.82 25.16
CA THR A 820 -10.38 -7.31 25.63
C THR A 820 -10.49 -8.66 26.35
N ILE A 821 -11.42 -8.80 27.30
CA ILE A 821 -11.67 -10.07 28.01
C ILE A 821 -12.16 -11.16 27.05
N ARG A 822 -12.97 -10.83 26.02
CA ARG A 822 -13.42 -11.80 25.01
C ARG A 822 -12.29 -12.25 24.10
N LEU A 823 -11.43 -11.34 23.68
CA LEU A 823 -10.26 -11.66 22.87
C LEU A 823 -9.34 -12.62 23.65
N ILE A 824 -8.95 -12.25 24.88
CA ILE A 824 -8.13 -13.08 25.78
C ILE A 824 -8.74 -14.49 25.89
N ALA A 825 -10.03 -14.58 26.25
CA ALA A 825 -10.72 -15.86 26.35
C ALA A 825 -10.79 -16.65 25.02
N SER A 826 -10.98 -15.97 23.89
CA SER A 826 -11.03 -16.62 22.57
C SER A 826 -9.69 -17.21 22.13
N ILE A 827 -8.58 -16.67 22.64
CA ILE A 827 -7.24 -17.21 22.42
C ILE A 827 -6.95 -18.33 23.43
N THR A 828 -7.13 -18.09 24.74
CA THR A 828 -6.77 -19.06 25.79
C THR A 828 -7.66 -20.31 25.78
N ASP A 829 -8.96 -20.16 25.50
CA ASP A 829 -9.92 -21.27 25.37
C ASP A 829 -10.10 -21.70 23.90
N GLY A 830 -9.27 -21.17 23.00
CA GLY A 830 -9.37 -21.32 21.56
C GLY A 830 -9.00 -22.70 21.01
N THR A 831 -9.43 -22.97 19.77
CA THR A 831 -9.13 -24.23 19.06
C THR A 831 -7.63 -24.49 18.92
N TYR A 832 -6.80 -23.45 18.89
CA TYR A 832 -5.35 -23.54 18.75
C TYR A 832 -4.59 -23.14 20.02
N ALA A 833 -5.12 -23.49 21.19
CA ALA A 833 -4.46 -23.36 22.48
C ALA A 833 -4.46 -24.69 23.25
N THR A 834 -3.73 -24.77 24.37
CA THR A 834 -3.70 -25.97 25.23
C THR A 834 -4.70 -25.83 26.38
N PRO A 835 -5.62 -26.80 26.62
CA PRO A 835 -5.67 -28.14 26.03
C PRO A 835 -6.81 -28.34 24.99
N SER A 836 -6.56 -28.03 23.71
CA SER A 836 -7.43 -28.42 22.60
C SER A 836 -7.16 -29.84 22.06
N ASP A 837 -8.16 -30.48 21.46
CA ASP A 837 -8.06 -31.80 20.80
C ASP A 837 -9.06 -31.90 19.61
N THR A 838 -8.71 -31.30 18.47
CA THR A 838 -9.58 -31.21 17.28
C THR A 838 -8.87 -31.61 15.98
N GLU A 839 -9.66 -31.87 14.92
CA GLU A 839 -9.10 -32.13 13.59
C GLU A 839 -8.41 -30.89 13.01
N ASP A 840 -8.88 -29.68 13.33
CA ASP A 840 -8.29 -28.42 12.86
C ASP A 840 -6.86 -28.25 13.37
N VAL A 841 -6.59 -28.64 14.62
CA VAL A 841 -5.24 -28.69 15.19
C VAL A 841 -4.32 -29.64 14.42
N ARG A 842 -4.85 -30.71 13.80
CA ARG A 842 -4.05 -31.58 12.92
C ARG A 842 -3.65 -30.84 11.64
N THR A 843 -4.61 -30.18 10.99
CA THR A 843 -4.39 -29.38 9.78
C THR A 843 -3.39 -28.24 10.03
N PHE A 844 -3.57 -27.51 11.13
CA PHE A 844 -2.68 -26.43 11.58
C PHE A 844 -1.22 -26.89 11.74
N LYS A 845 -1.00 -28.03 12.39
CA LYS A 845 0.35 -28.65 12.51
C LYS A 845 0.95 -29.04 11.16
N GLN A 846 0.13 -29.57 10.25
CA GLN A 846 0.60 -29.90 8.90
C GLN A 846 1.03 -28.62 8.18
N ARG A 847 0.26 -27.52 8.26
CA ARG A 847 0.62 -26.22 7.68
C ARG A 847 1.90 -25.64 8.27
N LEU A 848 2.07 -25.61 9.60
CA LEU A 848 3.34 -25.23 10.24
C LEU A 848 4.52 -26.03 9.68
N THR A 849 4.36 -27.36 9.56
CA THR A 849 5.37 -28.25 8.99
C THR A 849 5.77 -27.91 7.55
N HIS A 850 4.82 -27.47 6.72
CA HIS A 850 5.07 -27.07 5.32
C HIS A 850 5.71 -25.68 5.23
N LEU A 851 5.33 -24.75 6.11
CA LEU A 851 5.92 -23.42 6.26
C LEU A 851 7.33 -23.45 6.89
N GLY A 852 7.79 -24.61 7.37
CA GLY A 852 9.15 -24.81 7.89
C GLY A 852 9.22 -25.22 9.38
N PHE A 853 8.16 -25.00 10.14
CA PHE A 853 8.19 -24.99 11.61
C PHE A 853 7.75 -26.34 12.22
N GLY A 854 8.59 -26.90 13.09
CA GLY A 854 8.34 -28.11 13.91
C GLY A 854 8.09 -29.45 13.20
N THR A 855 8.77 -30.52 13.63
CA THR A 855 8.74 -31.83 12.96
C THR A 855 7.54 -32.71 13.38
N PHE A 856 6.34 -32.40 12.90
CA PHE A 856 5.18 -33.29 13.08
C PHE A 856 5.18 -34.44 12.05
N PRO A 857 4.69 -35.64 12.41
CA PRO A 857 4.50 -36.73 11.45
C PRO A 857 3.35 -36.40 10.49
N GLU A 858 3.31 -37.04 9.31
CA GLU A 858 2.28 -36.82 8.26
C GLU A 858 0.84 -36.83 8.76
N ARG A 859 0.56 -37.61 9.81
CA ARG A 859 -0.73 -37.64 10.51
C ARG A 859 -0.52 -37.24 11.98
N PRO A 860 -0.46 -35.93 12.30
CA PRO A 860 -0.25 -35.47 13.67
C PRO A 860 -1.38 -35.89 14.62
N SER A 861 -1.07 -35.92 15.91
CA SER A 861 -2.11 -35.98 16.94
C SER A 861 -2.99 -34.71 16.86
N PRO A 862 -4.33 -34.85 16.98
CA PRO A 862 -5.25 -33.71 17.07
C PRO A 862 -5.07 -32.87 18.37
N ARG A 863 -4.28 -33.34 19.33
CA ARG A 863 -4.10 -32.68 20.63
C ARG A 863 -3.11 -31.53 20.59
N TYR A 864 -3.52 -30.31 20.93
CA TYR A 864 -2.62 -29.17 21.11
C TYR A 864 -1.93 -29.28 22.48
N GLY A 865 -0.59 -29.21 22.50
CA GLY A 865 0.21 -29.43 23.71
C GLY A 865 1.63 -28.88 23.58
N PRO A 866 2.53 -29.11 24.56
CA PRO A 866 3.80 -28.37 24.69
C PRO A 866 4.79 -28.45 23.52
N VAL A 867 4.64 -29.45 22.64
CA VAL A 867 5.43 -29.55 21.38
C VAL A 867 4.82 -28.71 20.25
N THR A 868 3.50 -28.51 20.27
CA THR A 868 2.78 -27.64 19.32
C THR A 868 3.02 -26.18 19.68
N GLU A 869 2.84 -25.87 20.96
CA GLU A 869 3.06 -24.57 21.58
C GLU A 869 4.47 -24.03 21.28
N ARG A 870 5.52 -24.82 21.52
CA ARG A 870 6.89 -24.45 21.16
C ARG A 870 7.07 -24.17 19.68
N VAL A 871 6.47 -24.97 18.81
CA VAL A 871 6.63 -24.80 17.35
C VAL A 871 5.91 -23.55 16.84
N VAL A 872 4.82 -23.16 17.51
CA VAL A 872 4.14 -21.89 17.23
C VAL A 872 4.92 -20.72 17.78
N ALA A 873 5.53 -20.85 18.96
CA ALA A 873 6.49 -19.87 19.47
C ALA A 873 7.70 -19.70 18.53
N ASP A 874 8.26 -20.80 17.99
CA ASP A 874 9.33 -20.76 16.99
C ASP A 874 8.88 -20.01 15.70
N PHE A 875 7.62 -20.20 15.27
CA PHE A 875 7.03 -19.49 14.13
C PHE A 875 6.83 -18.01 14.41
N GLN A 876 6.22 -17.67 15.56
CA GLN A 876 5.98 -16.30 16.00
C GLN A 876 7.28 -15.52 16.10
N GLN A 877 8.29 -16.09 16.75
CA GLN A 877 9.62 -15.49 16.89
C GLN A 877 10.29 -15.22 15.54
N HIS A 878 10.16 -16.13 14.56
CA HIS A 878 10.77 -15.95 13.25
C HIS A 878 10.14 -14.81 12.42
N TYR A 879 8.84 -14.58 12.58
CA TYR A 879 8.09 -13.53 11.87
C TYR A 879 7.84 -12.26 12.69
N GLY A 880 8.52 -12.10 13.83
CA GLY A 880 8.40 -10.89 14.68
C GLY A 880 7.06 -10.73 15.40
N LEU A 881 6.30 -11.82 15.57
CA LEU A 881 5.02 -11.83 16.28
C LEU A 881 5.23 -12.00 17.79
N VAL A 882 4.23 -11.62 18.60
CA VAL A 882 4.25 -11.88 20.05
C VAL A 882 4.32 -13.39 20.30
N VAL A 883 5.34 -13.80 21.07
CA VAL A 883 5.68 -15.21 21.29
C VAL A 883 4.88 -15.77 22.47
N ASN A 884 3.70 -16.30 22.17
CA ASN A 884 2.77 -16.89 23.15
C ASN A 884 2.52 -18.39 22.96
N GLY A 885 2.93 -18.96 21.82
CA GLY A 885 2.74 -20.38 21.52
C GLY A 885 1.30 -20.81 21.25
N TYR A 886 0.37 -19.87 21.02
CA TYR A 886 -1.00 -20.16 20.61
C TYR A 886 -1.23 -19.77 19.15
N GLY A 887 -2.11 -20.49 18.45
CA GLY A 887 -2.57 -20.12 17.10
C GLY A 887 -3.60 -18.99 17.17
N ASP A 888 -3.16 -17.81 17.60
CA ASP A 888 -3.98 -16.60 17.69
C ASP A 888 -4.33 -16.02 16.30
N PRO A 889 -5.24 -15.03 16.21
CA PRO A 889 -5.69 -14.50 14.91
C PRO A 889 -4.56 -13.95 14.03
N VAL A 890 -3.58 -13.25 14.62
CA VAL A 890 -2.44 -12.65 13.91
C VAL A 890 -1.52 -13.75 13.36
N THR A 891 -1.25 -14.77 14.19
CA THR A 891 -0.47 -15.95 13.82
C THR A 891 -1.13 -16.72 12.67
N LEU A 892 -2.46 -16.90 12.72
CA LEU A 892 -3.22 -17.56 11.65
C LEU A 892 -3.23 -16.75 10.35
N GLN A 893 -3.43 -15.42 10.44
CA GLN A 893 -3.38 -14.53 9.28
C GLN A 893 -2.02 -14.59 8.59
N LYS A 894 -0.91 -14.52 9.33
CA LYS A 894 0.44 -14.63 8.76
C LYS A 894 0.69 -16.01 8.14
N MET A 895 0.15 -17.08 8.74
CA MET A 895 0.17 -18.42 8.14
C MET A 895 -0.66 -18.55 6.87
N ASP A 896 -1.75 -17.79 6.70
CA ASP A 896 -2.59 -17.75 5.50
C ASP A 896 -1.88 -17.00 4.36
N GLU A 897 -1.30 -15.83 4.64
CA GLU A 897 -0.48 -15.04 3.70
C GLU A 897 0.66 -15.88 3.09
N LEU A 898 1.52 -16.45 3.95
CA LEU A 898 2.67 -17.26 3.53
C LEU A 898 2.26 -18.55 2.79
N TRP A 899 1.05 -19.06 3.05
CA TRP A 899 0.51 -20.22 2.37
C TRP A 899 0.05 -19.90 0.94
N GLY A 900 -0.49 -18.69 0.72
CA GLY A 900 -0.83 -18.18 -0.61
C GLY A 900 0.41 -18.05 -1.52
N GLN A 901 1.53 -17.58 -0.96
CA GLN A 901 2.80 -17.39 -1.66
C GLN A 901 3.59 -18.70 -1.94
N SER A 902 3.12 -19.85 -1.43
CA SER A 902 3.87 -21.13 -1.50
C SER A 902 3.48 -21.99 -2.71
N LEU A 903 4.45 -22.48 -3.48
CA LEU A 903 4.23 -23.46 -4.56
C LEU A 903 4.21 -24.90 -4.00
N LYS A 904 3.13 -25.65 -4.26
CA LYS A 904 2.85 -26.97 -3.66
C LYS A 904 2.12 -27.93 -4.62
N ASP A 905 2.10 -29.22 -4.28
CA ASP A 905 1.44 -30.27 -5.05
C ASP A 905 -0.03 -29.92 -5.37
N GLY A 906 -0.40 -30.01 -6.65
CA GLY A 906 -1.70 -29.58 -7.16
C GLY A 906 -1.73 -28.21 -7.84
N ASP A 907 -0.75 -27.33 -7.61
CA ASP A 907 -0.64 -26.06 -8.34
C ASP A 907 -0.35 -26.30 -9.84
N ASP A 908 -0.90 -25.46 -10.72
CA ASP A 908 -0.75 -25.56 -12.19
C ASP A 908 -0.58 -24.15 -12.78
N ASN A 909 0.63 -23.59 -12.67
CA ASN A 909 0.95 -22.22 -13.12
C ASN A 909 2.42 -22.10 -13.56
N GLU A 910 2.79 -20.95 -14.13
CA GLU A 910 4.10 -20.76 -14.74
C GLU A 910 5.24 -20.67 -13.71
N ASN A 911 4.98 -20.12 -12.52
CA ASN A 911 5.94 -20.07 -11.42
C ASN A 911 6.47 -21.48 -11.07
N VAL A 912 5.62 -22.50 -11.15
CA VAL A 912 6.02 -23.91 -10.98
C VAL A 912 6.88 -24.42 -12.13
N ARG A 913 6.61 -24.02 -13.39
CA ARG A 913 7.44 -24.39 -14.53
C ARG A 913 8.84 -23.80 -14.38
N SER A 914 8.92 -22.51 -14.09
CA SER A 914 10.16 -21.78 -13.93
C SER A 914 10.98 -22.24 -12.73
N MET A 915 10.33 -22.57 -11.60
CA MET A 915 11.00 -23.19 -10.44
C MET A 915 11.65 -24.54 -10.81
N LYS A 916 11.07 -25.33 -11.71
CA LYS A 916 11.71 -26.58 -12.20
C LYS A 916 12.94 -26.32 -13.07
N ILE A 917 12.91 -25.28 -13.90
CA ILE A 917 14.06 -24.85 -14.71
C ILE A 917 15.19 -24.39 -13.79
N SER A 918 14.85 -23.58 -12.79
CA SER A 918 15.71 -23.12 -11.71
C SER A 918 16.39 -24.27 -10.96
N LEU A 919 15.61 -25.22 -10.45
CA LEU A 919 16.11 -26.41 -9.75
C LEU A 919 17.03 -27.26 -10.64
N THR A 920 16.66 -27.49 -11.91
CA THR A 920 17.51 -28.24 -12.87
C THR A 920 18.86 -27.54 -13.07
N SER A 921 18.86 -26.21 -13.14
CA SER A 921 20.06 -25.38 -13.31
C SER A 921 20.99 -25.43 -12.09
N LEU A 922 20.41 -25.54 -10.89
CA LEU A 922 21.12 -25.80 -9.63
C LEU A 922 21.56 -27.28 -9.47
N GLY A 923 21.30 -28.15 -10.46
CA GLY A 923 21.65 -29.57 -10.42
C GLY A 923 20.65 -30.47 -9.69
N PHE A 924 19.46 -29.95 -9.34
CA PHE A 924 18.40 -30.69 -8.67
C PHE A 924 17.34 -31.17 -9.66
N GLY A 925 17.26 -32.50 -9.80
CA GLY A 925 16.35 -33.16 -10.72
C GLY A 925 16.77 -33.06 -12.19
N THR A 926 15.97 -33.67 -13.06
CA THR A 926 16.17 -33.64 -14.51
C THR A 926 14.81 -33.48 -15.19
N PHE A 927 14.31 -32.24 -15.22
CA PHE A 927 13.10 -31.91 -15.97
C PHE A 927 13.44 -31.75 -17.47
N PRO A 928 12.48 -31.99 -18.39
CA PRO A 928 12.70 -31.72 -19.82
C PRO A 928 12.86 -30.21 -20.10
N GLU A 929 13.48 -29.84 -21.22
CA GLU A 929 13.75 -28.42 -21.59
C GLU A 929 12.50 -27.51 -21.57
N ARG A 930 11.30 -28.08 -21.70
CA ARG A 930 10.02 -27.42 -21.40
C ARG A 930 9.26 -28.27 -20.36
N PRO A 931 9.39 -27.98 -19.04
CA PRO A 931 8.66 -28.69 -18.01
C PRO A 931 7.15 -28.40 -18.09
N SER A 932 6.32 -29.21 -17.45
CA SER A 932 4.90 -28.83 -17.25
C SER A 932 4.76 -27.74 -16.17
N PRO A 933 3.73 -26.90 -16.22
CA PRO A 933 3.35 -26.01 -15.11
C PRO A 933 2.76 -26.74 -13.89
N ARG A 934 2.47 -28.05 -13.98
CA ARG A 934 1.90 -28.83 -12.87
C ARG A 934 2.89 -29.19 -11.78
N TYR A 935 2.65 -28.78 -10.54
CA TYR A 935 3.34 -29.30 -9.38
C TYR A 935 2.80 -30.69 -9.08
N GLY A 936 3.68 -31.68 -9.10
CA GLY A 936 3.35 -33.08 -8.88
C GLY A 936 4.35 -33.74 -7.92
N PRO A 937 4.15 -35.03 -7.56
CA PRO A 937 5.03 -35.73 -6.61
C PRO A 937 6.51 -35.80 -7.04
N VAL A 938 6.80 -35.72 -8.35
CA VAL A 938 8.18 -35.62 -8.86
C VAL A 938 8.78 -34.24 -8.57
N THR A 939 7.99 -33.17 -8.72
CA THR A 939 8.38 -31.80 -8.39
C THR A 939 8.64 -31.67 -6.89
N GLU A 940 7.72 -32.19 -6.08
CA GLU A 940 7.84 -32.25 -4.62
C GLU A 940 9.14 -32.95 -4.19
N GLY A 941 9.45 -34.11 -4.78
CA GLY A 941 10.68 -34.85 -4.51
C GLY A 941 11.97 -34.09 -4.87
N VAL A 942 11.96 -33.28 -5.94
CA VAL A 942 13.11 -32.46 -6.33
C VAL A 942 13.27 -31.23 -5.43
N VAL A 943 12.17 -30.55 -5.07
CA VAL A 943 12.18 -29.45 -4.10
C VAL A 943 12.67 -29.95 -2.73
N ARG A 944 12.23 -31.14 -2.31
CA ARG A 944 12.69 -31.78 -1.09
C ARG A 944 14.21 -32.04 -1.11
N ALA A 945 14.75 -32.53 -2.23
CA ALA A 945 16.19 -32.74 -2.40
C ALA A 945 17.00 -31.41 -2.38
N PHE A 946 16.48 -30.35 -3.01
CA PHE A 946 17.07 -29.01 -2.94
C PHE A 946 17.09 -28.46 -1.51
N GLN A 947 15.96 -28.60 -0.79
CA GLN A 947 15.86 -28.16 0.59
C GLN A 947 16.88 -28.88 1.48
N GLU A 948 16.97 -30.22 1.38
CA GLU A 948 17.96 -31.03 2.12
C GLU A 948 19.40 -30.58 1.88
N ALA A 949 19.77 -30.32 0.63
CA ALA A 949 21.12 -29.88 0.27
C ALA A 949 21.42 -28.43 0.71
N SER A 950 20.40 -27.57 0.75
CA SER A 950 20.50 -26.16 1.14
C SER A 950 20.44 -25.93 2.65
N GLY A 951 20.43 -27.00 3.46
CA GLY A 951 20.22 -26.91 4.91
C GLY A 951 18.82 -26.46 5.33
N LEU A 952 17.90 -26.32 4.37
CA LEU A 952 16.50 -26.00 4.61
C LEU A 952 15.73 -27.23 5.05
N ARG A 953 14.53 -27.00 5.57
CA ARG A 953 13.62 -28.08 5.89
C ARG A 953 13.01 -28.70 4.63
N ALA A 954 13.24 -29.99 4.48
CA ALA A 954 12.73 -30.88 3.45
C ALA A 954 11.19 -31.08 3.50
N SER A 955 10.39 -30.02 3.31
CA SER A 955 8.92 -30.11 3.27
C SER A 955 8.41 -30.68 1.95
N GLY A 956 9.11 -30.43 0.84
CA GLY A 956 8.63 -30.70 -0.52
C GLY A 956 7.72 -29.59 -1.09
N THR A 957 7.40 -28.57 -0.29
CA THR A 957 6.69 -27.34 -0.69
C THR A 957 7.70 -26.22 -0.86
N ALA A 958 7.71 -25.56 -2.02
CA ALA A 958 8.53 -24.37 -2.23
C ALA A 958 7.80 -23.14 -1.66
N ASN A 959 7.93 -23.00 -0.33
CA ASN A 959 7.49 -21.83 0.43
C ASN A 959 8.42 -20.62 0.18
N PRO A 960 8.08 -19.40 0.63
CA PRO A 960 8.90 -18.20 0.39
C PRO A 960 10.38 -18.36 0.79
N ILE A 961 10.67 -19.01 1.92
CA ILE A 961 12.05 -19.31 2.36
C ILE A 961 12.79 -20.20 1.34
N THR A 962 12.10 -21.19 0.77
CA THR A 962 12.65 -22.10 -0.23
C THR A 962 12.84 -21.40 -1.58
N LEU A 963 11.88 -20.58 -2.01
CA LEU A 963 11.96 -19.82 -3.26
C LEU A 963 13.11 -18.80 -3.20
N ALA A 964 13.20 -18.02 -2.12
CA ALA A 964 14.30 -17.09 -1.89
C ALA A 964 15.68 -17.80 -1.86
N ALA A 965 15.78 -19.01 -1.32
CA ALA A 965 17.01 -19.78 -1.34
C ALA A 965 17.37 -20.33 -2.73
N ILE A 966 16.37 -20.70 -3.55
CA ILE A 966 16.57 -21.08 -4.97
C ILE A 966 17.15 -19.87 -5.72
N GLU A 967 16.53 -18.69 -5.58
CA GLU A 967 16.99 -17.44 -6.20
C GLU A 967 18.39 -17.03 -5.70
N GLN A 968 18.65 -17.15 -4.40
CA GLN A 968 19.95 -16.86 -3.80
C GLN A 968 21.05 -17.73 -4.41
N GLN A 969 20.82 -19.03 -4.59
CA GLN A 969 21.81 -19.93 -5.21
C GLN A 969 21.95 -19.75 -6.72
N LEU A 970 20.93 -19.22 -7.41
CA LEU A 970 21.00 -18.85 -8.82
C LEU A 970 21.73 -17.52 -9.07
N SER A 971 21.91 -16.68 -8.03
CA SER A 971 22.55 -15.36 -8.13
C SER A 971 24.09 -15.43 -8.28
N SER A 972 24.58 -16.05 -9.35
CA SER A 972 26.01 -16.02 -9.72
C SER A 972 26.35 -14.76 -10.52
N PHE A 973 27.06 -13.82 -9.90
CA PHE A 973 27.56 -12.59 -10.52
C PHE A 973 28.64 -12.85 -11.59
N TRP A 974 29.58 -13.79 -11.37
CA TRP A 974 30.62 -14.13 -12.34
C TRP A 974 30.99 -15.63 -12.35
N THR A 975 31.17 -16.20 -13.55
CA THR A 975 31.52 -17.61 -13.81
C THR A 975 32.61 -17.76 -14.89
N ASP A 976 33.11 -18.98 -15.11
CA ASP A 976 34.18 -19.27 -16.09
C ASP A 976 33.75 -18.93 -17.53
N GLY A 977 34.37 -17.89 -18.11
CA GLY A 977 34.07 -17.40 -19.44
C GLY A 977 33.72 -15.91 -19.52
N ASP A 978 33.30 -15.29 -18.41
CA ASP A 978 32.87 -13.89 -18.39
C ASP A 978 34.05 -12.90 -18.60
N ASP A 979 33.76 -11.70 -19.11
CA ASP A 979 34.75 -10.68 -19.48
C ASP A 979 34.24 -9.27 -19.10
N ASP A 980 34.46 -8.88 -17.85
CA ASP A 980 33.89 -7.69 -17.20
C ASP A 980 35.00 -6.85 -16.51
N PRO A 981 35.03 -5.51 -16.67
CA PRO A 981 35.88 -4.60 -15.89
C PRO A 981 35.95 -4.89 -14.37
N ALA A 982 34.83 -5.17 -13.72
CA ALA A 982 34.72 -5.37 -12.27
C ALA A 982 35.46 -6.61 -11.75
N ILE A 983 35.62 -7.65 -12.59
CA ILE A 983 36.44 -8.85 -12.28
C ILE A 983 37.90 -8.48 -11.97
N THR A 984 38.39 -7.32 -12.43
CA THR A 984 39.72 -6.83 -12.04
C THR A 984 39.79 -6.48 -10.55
N GLY A 985 38.73 -5.88 -10.00
CA GLY A 985 38.56 -5.60 -8.57
C GLY A 985 38.41 -6.88 -7.76
N LEU A 986 37.56 -7.81 -8.19
CA LEU A 986 37.40 -9.14 -7.59
C LEU A 986 38.74 -9.85 -7.38
N LYS A 987 39.60 -9.87 -8.40
CA LYS A 987 40.92 -10.52 -8.32
C LYS A 987 41.88 -9.81 -7.37
N GLN A 988 41.81 -8.49 -7.28
CA GLN A 988 42.57 -7.72 -6.29
C GLN A 988 42.07 -8.01 -4.87
N GLN A 989 40.76 -8.12 -4.68
CA GLN A 989 40.12 -8.47 -3.42
C GLN A 989 40.46 -9.89 -2.97
N LEU A 990 40.35 -10.91 -3.83
CA LEU A 990 40.82 -12.27 -3.54
C LEU A 990 42.29 -12.27 -3.12
N THR A 991 43.16 -11.56 -3.85
CA THR A 991 44.59 -11.43 -3.51
C THR A 991 44.79 -10.78 -2.13
N ALA A 992 44.01 -9.74 -1.80
CA ALA A 992 44.06 -9.05 -0.51
C ALA A 992 43.57 -9.93 0.65
N LEU A 993 42.59 -10.80 0.40
CA LEU A 993 42.11 -11.83 1.33
C LEU A 993 43.06 -13.04 1.45
N GLY A 994 44.17 -13.06 0.69
CA GLY A 994 45.17 -14.13 0.70
C GLY A 994 44.93 -15.26 -0.32
N TYR A 995 43.90 -15.16 -1.15
CA TYR A 995 43.50 -16.17 -2.13
C TYR A 995 44.04 -15.84 -3.52
N GLY A 996 44.88 -16.73 -4.05
CA GLY A 996 45.52 -16.56 -5.35
C GLY A 996 46.64 -15.51 -5.36
N SER A 997 47.18 -15.24 -6.55
CA SER A 997 48.23 -14.25 -6.73
C SER A 997 48.14 -13.67 -8.15
N PHE A 998 47.21 -12.72 -8.32
CA PHE A 998 46.95 -12.10 -9.60
C PHE A 998 47.95 -10.94 -9.87
N PRO A 999 48.28 -10.62 -11.13
CA PRO A 999 49.19 -9.52 -11.44
C PRO A 999 48.54 -8.17 -11.09
N GLN A 1000 49.38 -7.15 -10.83
CA GLN A 1000 48.98 -5.79 -10.44
C GLN A 1000 47.97 -5.10 -11.37
N ARG A 1001 47.89 -5.54 -12.63
CA ARG A 1001 46.81 -5.22 -13.56
C ARG A 1001 46.23 -6.55 -14.06
N PRO A 1002 45.24 -7.12 -13.36
CA PRO A 1002 44.63 -8.38 -13.77
C PRO A 1002 43.76 -8.19 -15.02
N SER A 1003 43.44 -9.29 -15.71
CA SER A 1003 42.48 -9.27 -16.82
C SER A 1003 41.05 -9.10 -16.32
N THR A 1004 40.19 -8.57 -17.19
CA THR A 1004 38.72 -8.56 -17.07
C THR A 1004 38.10 -9.96 -17.16
N ARG A 1005 38.81 -10.95 -17.73
CA ARG A 1005 38.26 -12.31 -17.89
C ARG A 1005 38.21 -13.15 -16.63
N TYR A 1006 37.04 -13.60 -16.23
CA TYR A 1006 36.91 -14.75 -15.33
C TYR A 1006 37.30 -16.01 -16.12
N GLY A 1007 38.22 -16.79 -15.57
CA GLY A 1007 38.85 -17.91 -16.29
C GLY A 1007 39.24 -19.03 -15.34
N PRO A 1008 39.75 -20.18 -15.82
CA PRO A 1008 39.97 -21.39 -15.00
C PRO A 1008 41.05 -21.27 -13.92
N VAL A 1009 41.68 -20.10 -13.78
CA VAL A 1009 42.55 -19.73 -12.66
C VAL A 1009 41.74 -19.00 -11.58
N THR A 1010 40.84 -18.08 -11.98
CA THR A 1010 39.92 -17.40 -11.08
C THR A 1010 38.97 -18.38 -10.43
N THR A 1011 38.34 -19.27 -11.21
CA THR A 1011 37.46 -20.36 -10.73
C THR A 1011 38.11 -21.13 -9.59
N ARG A 1012 39.33 -21.65 -9.78
CA ARG A 1012 40.06 -22.40 -8.75
C ARG A 1012 40.48 -21.59 -7.53
N VAL A 1013 40.64 -20.27 -7.66
CA VAL A 1013 40.92 -19.39 -6.51
C VAL A 1013 39.63 -19.15 -5.71
N VAL A 1014 38.49 -19.05 -6.38
CA VAL A 1014 37.17 -18.91 -5.77
C VAL A 1014 36.70 -20.22 -5.15
N GLU A 1015 36.91 -21.37 -5.78
CA GLU A 1015 36.69 -22.70 -5.18
C GLU A 1015 37.45 -22.84 -3.85
N ALA A 1016 38.72 -22.42 -3.83
CA ALA A 1016 39.56 -22.47 -2.62
C ALA A 1016 39.07 -21.49 -1.53
N PHE A 1017 38.61 -20.30 -1.92
CA PHE A 1017 37.97 -19.35 -1.00
C PHE A 1017 36.69 -19.92 -0.40
N GLN A 1018 35.76 -20.38 -1.24
CA GLN A 1018 34.49 -20.99 -0.82
C GLN A 1018 34.74 -22.17 0.12
N GLN A 1019 35.70 -23.04 -0.21
CA GLN A 1019 36.05 -24.19 0.60
C GLN A 1019 36.55 -23.80 2.01
N ASP A 1020 37.44 -22.82 2.12
CA ASP A 1020 37.94 -22.34 3.42
C ASP A 1020 36.86 -21.61 4.24
N GLN A 1021 35.93 -20.92 3.57
CA GLN A 1021 34.82 -20.23 4.23
C GLN A 1021 33.61 -21.15 4.53
N GLY A 1022 33.68 -22.43 4.18
CA GLY A 1022 32.59 -23.39 4.39
C GLY A 1022 31.37 -23.17 3.49
N LEU A 1023 31.54 -22.43 2.39
CA LEU A 1023 30.52 -22.18 1.38
C LEU A 1023 30.41 -23.35 0.39
N THR A 1024 29.31 -23.39 -0.38
CA THR A 1024 29.17 -24.31 -1.50
C THR A 1024 30.28 -24.05 -2.52
N VAL A 1025 31.10 -25.07 -2.80
CA VAL A 1025 32.24 -24.96 -3.72
C VAL A 1025 31.74 -25.07 -5.17
N THR A 1026 31.43 -23.92 -5.78
CA THR A 1026 30.93 -23.81 -7.15
C THR A 1026 31.99 -23.28 -8.12
N GLY A 1027 32.97 -22.52 -7.62
CA GLY A 1027 33.93 -21.79 -8.43
C GLY A 1027 33.36 -20.55 -9.13
N ASN A 1028 32.08 -20.26 -8.93
CA ASN A 1028 31.40 -19.04 -9.35
C ASN A 1028 31.39 -18.04 -8.20
N ILE A 1029 31.38 -16.74 -8.48
CA ILE A 1029 31.04 -15.74 -7.47
C ILE A 1029 29.53 -15.63 -7.42
N ASP A 1030 28.92 -16.16 -6.36
CA ASP A 1030 27.52 -15.91 -6.00
C ASP A 1030 27.41 -14.83 -4.91
N ARG A 1031 26.19 -14.36 -4.62
CA ARG A 1031 25.93 -13.37 -3.57
C ARG A 1031 26.54 -13.73 -2.21
N VAL A 1032 26.45 -15.00 -1.81
CA VAL A 1032 26.99 -15.44 -0.51
C VAL A 1032 28.51 -15.35 -0.51
N THR A 1033 29.13 -15.74 -1.62
CA THR A 1033 30.58 -15.66 -1.83
C THR A 1033 31.05 -14.20 -1.84
N GLU A 1034 30.38 -13.31 -2.58
CA GLU A 1034 30.71 -11.87 -2.62
C GLU A 1034 30.52 -11.19 -1.27
N GLN A 1035 29.37 -11.36 -0.62
CA GLN A 1035 29.12 -10.78 0.71
C GLN A 1035 30.13 -11.29 1.74
N THR A 1036 30.51 -12.57 1.68
CA THR A 1036 31.56 -13.12 2.55
C THR A 1036 32.92 -12.47 2.24
N MET A 1037 33.27 -12.26 0.97
CA MET A 1037 34.51 -11.55 0.58
C MET A 1037 34.52 -10.09 1.04
N ASN A 1038 33.39 -9.39 0.97
CA ASN A 1038 33.25 -8.00 1.41
C ASN A 1038 33.37 -7.91 2.94
N ARG A 1039 32.60 -8.71 3.69
CA ARG A 1039 32.66 -8.77 5.16
C ARG A 1039 34.07 -9.07 5.68
N LEU A 1040 34.80 -9.98 5.04
CA LEU A 1040 36.20 -10.29 5.40
C LEU A 1040 37.17 -9.14 5.11
N GLN A 1041 36.87 -8.24 4.17
CA GLN A 1041 37.64 -7.00 3.95
C GLN A 1041 37.30 -5.86 4.93
N GLU A 1042 36.23 -5.99 5.70
CA GLU A 1042 35.87 -5.01 6.73
C GLU A 1042 36.55 -5.29 8.07
N ILE A 1043 37.00 -6.53 8.30
CA ILE A 1043 37.74 -6.95 9.50
C ILE A 1043 39.09 -6.21 9.57
N VAL A 1044 39.24 -5.39 10.61
CA VAL A 1044 40.45 -4.66 10.96
C VAL A 1044 41.35 -5.52 11.87
N TYR A 1045 40.77 -6.19 12.87
CA TYR A 1045 41.47 -7.10 13.78
C TYR A 1045 40.64 -8.33 14.12
N THR A 1046 41.27 -9.50 14.23
CA THR A 1046 40.65 -10.77 14.63
C THR A 1046 41.64 -11.63 15.44
N ASP A 1047 41.22 -12.78 15.96
CA ASP A 1047 42.06 -13.64 16.78
C ASP A 1047 43.38 -14.03 16.07
N GLY A 1048 44.49 -13.91 16.82
CA GLY A 1048 45.84 -14.11 16.30
C GLY A 1048 46.53 -12.87 15.68
N ALA A 1049 45.83 -11.75 15.46
CA ALA A 1049 46.46 -10.52 14.97
C ALA A 1049 47.52 -9.96 15.95
N ASP A 1050 48.65 -9.45 15.45
CA ASP A 1050 49.72 -8.83 16.27
C ASP A 1050 50.08 -7.45 15.71
N ALA A 1051 49.32 -6.42 16.08
CA ALA A 1051 49.39 -5.07 15.49
C ALA A 1051 49.35 -3.95 16.56
N PRO A 1052 49.96 -2.77 16.30
CA PRO A 1052 49.96 -1.65 17.24
C PRO A 1052 48.56 -1.24 17.72
N GLY A 1053 47.60 -1.05 16.80
CA GLY A 1053 46.25 -0.56 17.12
C GLY A 1053 45.38 -1.52 17.93
N VAL A 1054 45.75 -2.79 18.05
CA VAL A 1054 45.12 -3.72 19.02
C VAL A 1054 45.33 -3.26 20.46
N ARG A 1055 46.38 -2.47 20.74
CA ARG A 1055 46.55 -1.82 22.06
C ARG A 1055 45.49 -0.75 22.28
N ASP A 1056 45.22 0.02 21.25
CA ASP A 1056 44.34 1.18 21.31
C ASP A 1056 42.89 0.68 21.50
N VAL A 1057 42.46 -0.32 20.71
CA VAL A 1057 41.20 -1.07 20.89
C VAL A 1057 41.04 -1.57 22.33
N LYS A 1058 42.06 -2.21 22.91
CA LYS A 1058 42.00 -2.70 24.30
C LYS A 1058 41.90 -1.57 25.33
N GLN A 1059 42.53 -0.43 25.07
CA GLN A 1059 42.45 0.74 25.93
C GLN A 1059 41.06 1.38 25.85
N GLN A 1060 40.47 1.46 24.65
CA GLN A 1060 39.09 1.91 24.41
C GLN A 1060 38.07 1.00 25.12
N LEU A 1061 38.15 -0.32 24.89
CA LEU A 1061 37.29 -1.31 25.56
C LEU A 1061 37.34 -1.16 27.09
N THR A 1062 38.54 -1.11 27.69
CA THR A 1062 38.67 -0.91 29.14
C THR A 1062 38.19 0.47 29.60
N ALA A 1063 38.29 1.52 28.77
CA ALA A 1063 37.75 2.85 29.07
C ALA A 1063 36.21 2.92 29.02
N LEU A 1064 35.59 2.00 28.28
CA LEU A 1064 34.14 1.78 28.19
C LEU A 1064 33.63 0.72 29.20
N GLY A 1065 34.49 0.16 30.03
CA GLY A 1065 34.13 -0.87 31.02
C GLY A 1065 34.19 -2.32 30.51
N PHE A 1066 34.55 -2.55 29.25
CA PHE A 1066 34.71 -3.87 28.66
C PHE A 1066 36.08 -4.47 28.96
N GLY A 1067 36.08 -5.54 29.75
CA GLY A 1067 37.28 -6.26 30.17
C GLY A 1067 38.17 -5.47 31.13
N SER A 1068 39.37 -6.00 31.40
CA SER A 1068 40.34 -5.37 32.30
C SER A 1068 41.76 -5.62 31.81
N PHE A 1069 42.16 -4.87 30.79
CA PHE A 1069 43.51 -4.97 30.23
C PHE A 1069 44.52 -4.16 31.05
N PRO A 1070 45.80 -4.62 31.16
CA PRO A 1070 46.82 -3.88 31.86
C PRO A 1070 47.13 -2.57 31.13
N GLN A 1071 47.52 -1.53 31.88
CA GLN A 1071 47.85 -0.16 31.41
C GLN A 1071 48.80 -0.07 30.19
N ARG A 1072 49.55 -1.12 29.88
CA ARG A 1072 50.28 -1.29 28.63
C ARG A 1072 49.93 -2.66 28.02
N PRO A 1073 48.84 -2.77 27.25
CA PRO A 1073 48.40 -4.06 26.72
C PRO A 1073 49.34 -4.59 25.64
N SER A 1074 49.23 -5.89 25.35
CA SER A 1074 49.89 -6.52 24.21
C SER A 1074 49.25 -6.09 22.89
N THR A 1075 50.05 -6.04 21.83
CA THR A 1075 49.62 -5.90 20.43
C THR A 1075 48.87 -7.13 19.89
N ARG A 1076 48.85 -8.22 20.66
CA ARG A 1076 48.23 -9.49 20.26
C ARG A 1076 46.75 -9.54 20.57
N TYR A 1077 45.93 -9.62 19.55
CA TYR A 1077 44.54 -9.98 19.65
C TYR A 1077 44.49 -11.49 19.91
N GLY A 1078 43.85 -11.87 21.02
CA GLY A 1078 43.79 -13.26 21.51
C GLY A 1078 42.37 -13.63 21.92
N PRO A 1079 42.09 -14.89 22.33
CA PRO A 1079 40.75 -15.31 22.70
C PRO A 1079 40.10 -14.48 23.83
N VAL A 1080 40.90 -13.92 24.74
CA VAL A 1080 40.43 -12.97 25.77
C VAL A 1080 40.02 -11.63 25.18
N THR A 1081 40.70 -11.16 24.13
CA THR A 1081 40.32 -9.93 23.41
C THR A 1081 39.09 -10.16 22.56
N MET A 1082 39.01 -11.31 21.89
CA MET A 1082 37.84 -11.75 21.12
C MET A 1082 36.59 -11.78 22.01
N SER A 1083 36.63 -12.47 23.16
CA SER A 1083 35.50 -12.53 24.10
C SER A 1083 35.06 -11.14 24.57
N VAL A 1084 36.00 -10.26 24.95
CA VAL A 1084 35.67 -8.89 25.40
C VAL A 1084 35.09 -8.03 24.27
N VAL A 1085 35.45 -8.31 23.01
CA VAL A 1085 34.86 -7.67 21.84
C VAL A 1085 33.46 -8.22 21.53
N GLN A 1086 33.19 -9.50 21.79
CA GLN A 1086 31.83 -10.05 21.72
C GLN A 1086 30.92 -9.40 22.78
N ASP A 1087 31.41 -9.23 24.01
CA ASP A 1087 30.68 -8.53 25.08
C ASP A 1087 30.35 -7.07 24.67
N PHE A 1088 31.32 -6.36 24.07
CA PHE A 1088 31.13 -5.01 23.52
C PHE A 1088 30.14 -4.99 22.35
N GLN A 1089 30.27 -5.91 21.39
CA GLN A 1089 29.36 -6.02 20.24
C GLN A 1089 27.93 -6.29 20.69
N ALA A 1090 27.75 -7.19 21.67
CA ALA A 1090 26.44 -7.49 22.25
C ALA A 1090 25.78 -6.26 22.89
N HIS A 1091 26.54 -5.45 23.63
CA HIS A 1091 26.02 -4.25 24.32
C HIS A 1091 25.60 -3.13 23.36
N PHE A 1092 26.30 -2.96 22.23
CA PHE A 1092 26.01 -1.91 21.25
C PHE A 1092 25.20 -2.40 20.02
N GLY A 1093 24.60 -3.59 20.08
CA GLY A 1093 23.75 -4.12 18.99
C GLY A 1093 24.51 -4.45 17.69
N LEU A 1094 25.80 -4.80 17.79
CA LEU A 1094 26.68 -5.11 16.66
C LEU A 1094 26.80 -6.64 16.43
N GLU A 1095 27.26 -7.06 15.24
CA GLU A 1095 27.50 -8.48 14.93
C GLU A 1095 28.54 -9.07 15.92
N GLN A 1096 28.14 -10.04 16.75
CA GLN A 1096 28.96 -10.62 17.83
C GLN A 1096 30.06 -11.58 17.33
N SER A 1097 30.74 -11.20 16.25
CA SER A 1097 31.80 -11.97 15.58
C SER A 1097 33.09 -12.11 16.40
N GLY A 1098 33.28 -11.28 17.42
CA GLY A 1098 34.50 -11.19 18.21
C GLY A 1098 35.71 -10.64 17.44
N SER A 1099 35.51 -10.23 16.20
CA SER A 1099 36.48 -9.51 15.36
C SER A 1099 36.07 -8.05 15.29
N ILE A 1100 37.04 -7.13 15.29
CA ILE A 1100 36.78 -5.70 15.06
C ILE A 1100 36.70 -5.44 13.57
N THR A 1101 35.54 -5.04 13.09
CA THR A 1101 35.30 -4.46 11.76
C THR A 1101 35.57 -2.95 11.76
N ARG A 1102 35.53 -2.32 10.58
CA ARG A 1102 35.58 -0.85 10.45
C ARG A 1102 34.40 -0.17 11.16
N ARG A 1103 33.20 -0.78 11.17
CA ARG A 1103 32.03 -0.27 11.89
C ARG A 1103 32.23 -0.37 13.40
N ASP A 1104 32.74 -1.49 13.90
CA ASP A 1104 33.06 -1.66 15.34
C ASP A 1104 34.09 -0.63 15.81
N GLN A 1105 35.11 -0.33 15.00
CA GLN A 1105 36.11 0.69 15.31
C GLN A 1105 35.50 2.10 15.36
N GLN A 1106 34.56 2.43 14.45
CA GLN A 1106 33.85 3.71 14.50
C GLN A 1106 33.01 3.86 15.77
N VAL A 1107 32.34 2.79 16.22
CA VAL A 1107 31.59 2.80 17.49
C VAL A 1107 32.56 2.92 18.67
N LEU A 1108 33.66 2.15 18.72
CA LEU A 1108 34.69 2.30 19.75
C LEU A 1108 35.24 3.73 19.85
N ASP A 1109 35.52 4.36 18.71
CA ASP A 1109 36.05 5.72 18.63
C ASP A 1109 35.01 6.75 19.11
N ARG A 1110 33.73 6.61 18.68
CA ARG A 1110 32.61 7.48 19.06
C ARG A 1110 32.32 7.39 20.56
N GLU A 1111 32.09 6.18 21.07
CA GLU A 1111 31.70 5.96 22.46
C GLU A 1111 32.81 6.35 23.43
N THR A 1112 34.09 6.06 23.11
CA THR A 1112 35.22 6.46 23.97
C THR A 1112 35.35 7.99 24.05
N ALA A 1113 34.83 8.73 23.07
CA ALA A 1113 34.85 10.19 23.07
C ALA A 1113 33.67 10.84 23.83
N THR A 1114 32.53 10.13 23.95
CA THR A 1114 31.28 10.66 24.55
C THR A 1114 31.00 10.16 25.97
N VAL A 1115 31.67 9.08 26.40
CA VAL A 1115 31.42 8.40 27.68
C VAL A 1115 31.67 9.27 28.93
N LEU A 1116 30.73 9.26 29.88
CA LEU A 1116 30.82 10.00 31.14
C LEU A 1116 31.21 9.08 32.31
N GLN A 1117 32.37 9.33 32.91
CA GLN A 1117 32.92 8.46 33.97
C GLN A 1117 33.64 9.22 35.09
N SER A 1118 34.01 8.49 36.15
CA SER A 1118 34.66 9.05 37.35
C SER A 1118 35.96 9.80 37.03
N GLY A 1119 35.99 11.09 37.34
CA GLY A 1119 37.12 11.99 37.06
C GLY A 1119 36.82 13.06 36.00
N PHE A 1120 35.73 12.95 35.25
CA PHE A 1120 35.28 13.97 34.32
C PHE A 1120 34.47 15.07 35.04
N SER A 1121 34.47 16.28 34.49
CA SER A 1121 33.73 17.42 35.03
C SER A 1121 33.09 18.20 33.88
N THR A 1122 31.83 17.89 33.57
CA THR A 1122 31.12 18.43 32.40
C THR A 1122 29.66 18.77 32.72
N THR A 1123 29.05 19.61 31.91
CA THR A 1123 27.65 20.03 32.03
C THR A 1123 26.67 18.87 31.87
N GLU A 1124 27.02 17.91 31.03
CA GLU A 1124 26.25 16.69 30.75
C GLU A 1124 26.25 15.79 31.99
N ALA A 1125 27.35 15.79 32.76
CA ALA A 1125 27.40 15.13 34.05
C ALA A 1125 26.68 15.87 35.18
N ARG A 1126 26.35 17.18 35.05
CA ARG A 1126 25.34 17.82 35.92
C ARG A 1126 23.94 17.36 35.52
N ASP A 1127 23.61 17.46 34.24
CA ASP A 1127 22.28 17.12 33.69
C ASP A 1127 21.87 15.68 34.04
N MET A 1128 22.70 14.70 33.71
CA MET A 1128 22.53 13.29 34.06
C MET A 1128 22.23 13.05 35.56
N LYS A 1129 22.82 13.81 36.49
CA LYS A 1129 22.53 13.67 37.93
C LYS A 1129 21.14 14.17 38.29
N VAL A 1130 20.68 15.26 37.67
CA VAL A 1130 19.29 15.72 37.81
C VAL A 1130 18.34 14.62 37.31
N LYS A 1131 18.67 14.03 36.16
CA LYS A 1131 17.88 12.96 35.52
C LYS A 1131 17.83 11.67 36.35
N LEU A 1132 18.98 11.21 36.86
CA LEU A 1132 19.06 10.07 37.78
C LEU A 1132 18.22 10.28 39.03
N SER A 1133 18.32 11.44 39.70
CA SER A 1133 17.49 11.73 40.87
C SER A 1133 16.00 11.90 40.56
N ALA A 1134 15.64 12.32 39.34
CA ALA A 1134 14.24 12.35 38.89
C ALA A 1134 13.70 10.92 38.67
N ALA A 1135 14.49 10.04 38.04
CA ALA A 1135 14.21 8.62 37.86
C ALA A 1135 14.34 7.77 39.16
N GLY A 1136 14.55 8.41 40.32
CA GLY A 1136 14.64 7.75 41.63
C GLY A 1136 16.02 7.18 42.01
N TYR A 1137 17.04 7.33 41.17
CA TYR A 1137 18.39 6.83 41.39
C TYR A 1137 19.29 7.88 42.07
N GLY A 1138 19.59 7.63 43.34
CA GLY A 1138 20.44 8.50 44.16
C GLY A 1138 19.80 9.84 44.52
N THR A 1139 20.44 10.57 45.43
CA THR A 1139 19.93 11.87 45.94
C THR A 1139 20.99 12.95 45.77
N PHE A 1140 20.94 13.67 44.65
CA PHE A 1140 21.82 14.79 44.38
C PHE A 1140 21.20 16.13 44.87
N PRO A 1141 22.02 17.17 45.15
CA PRO A 1141 21.51 18.50 45.46
C PRO A 1141 20.72 19.09 44.28
N ALA A 1142 19.81 20.04 44.55
CA ALA A 1142 18.99 20.70 43.52
C ALA A 1142 19.78 21.46 42.44
N ASP A 1143 21.07 21.74 42.67
CA ASP A 1143 22.06 22.13 41.65
C ASP A 1143 23.29 21.21 41.81
N PRO A 1144 23.38 20.10 41.06
CA PRO A 1144 24.51 19.20 41.14
C PRO A 1144 25.80 19.84 40.61
N SER A 1145 26.96 19.45 41.13
CA SER A 1145 28.24 19.81 40.51
C SER A 1145 28.44 19.09 39.18
N ASP A 1146 29.18 19.68 38.24
CA ASP A 1146 29.60 19.06 36.98
C ASP A 1146 30.48 17.80 37.16
N VAL A 1147 31.10 17.62 38.33
CA VAL A 1147 32.08 16.55 38.59
C VAL A 1147 31.42 15.17 38.70
N PHE A 1148 31.64 14.29 37.73
CA PHE A 1148 31.31 12.86 37.85
C PHE A 1148 32.35 12.23 38.79
N GLY A 1149 31.92 11.87 40.00
CA GLY A 1149 32.79 11.31 41.04
C GLY A 1149 32.38 9.90 41.47
N PRO A 1150 33.07 9.29 42.45
CA PRO A 1150 32.80 7.92 42.90
C PRO A 1150 31.37 7.68 43.39
N VAL A 1151 30.72 8.70 43.96
CA VAL A 1151 29.30 8.63 44.38
C VAL A 1151 28.38 8.58 43.15
N THR A 1152 28.67 9.38 42.12
CA THR A 1152 27.93 9.32 40.85
C THR A 1152 28.13 7.98 40.16
N ALA A 1153 29.36 7.46 40.10
CA ALA A 1153 29.65 6.14 39.56
C ALA A 1153 28.82 5.04 40.25
N SER A 1154 28.72 5.07 41.59
CA SER A 1154 27.88 4.12 42.34
C SER A 1154 26.40 4.22 41.96
N VAL A 1155 25.85 5.44 41.86
CA VAL A 1155 24.45 5.65 41.46
C VAL A 1155 24.20 5.18 40.02
N VAL A 1156 25.16 5.37 39.12
CA VAL A 1156 25.09 4.84 37.74
C VAL A 1156 25.16 3.31 37.73
N SER A 1157 25.98 2.69 38.57
CA SER A 1157 25.99 1.23 38.74
C SER A 1157 24.65 0.71 39.25
N ASP A 1158 24.04 1.37 40.24
CA ASP A 1158 22.74 0.98 40.80
C ASP A 1158 21.61 1.13 39.75
N PHE A 1159 21.66 2.20 38.95
CA PHE A 1159 20.79 2.41 37.80
C PHE A 1159 20.98 1.32 36.73
N GLN A 1160 22.20 1.05 36.27
CA GLN A 1160 22.48 0.01 35.28
C GLN A 1160 21.98 -1.36 35.75
N ALA A 1161 22.26 -1.72 37.01
CA ALA A 1161 21.81 -2.97 37.61
C ALA A 1161 20.28 -3.12 37.65
N SER A 1162 19.56 -2.02 37.89
CA SER A 1162 18.10 -2.01 37.89
C SER A 1162 17.47 -2.11 36.49
N GLN A 1163 18.18 -1.63 35.47
CA GLN A 1163 17.72 -1.63 34.07
C GLN A 1163 18.18 -2.86 33.28
N GLY A 1164 18.82 -3.83 33.93
CA GLY A 1164 19.38 -5.01 33.26
C GLY A 1164 20.60 -4.72 32.39
N LEU A 1165 21.16 -3.51 32.46
CA LEU A 1165 22.33 -3.08 31.70
C LEU A 1165 23.63 -3.59 32.36
N PRO A 1166 24.71 -3.81 31.58
CA PRO A 1166 26.04 -4.10 32.12
C PRO A 1166 26.50 -3.06 33.16
N VAL A 1167 26.76 -3.55 34.38
CA VAL A 1167 27.07 -2.72 35.54
C VAL A 1167 28.53 -2.28 35.50
N SER A 1168 28.79 -1.10 34.94
CA SER A 1168 30.12 -0.51 34.82
C SER A 1168 30.35 0.68 35.77
N GLY A 1169 29.27 1.37 36.18
CA GLY A 1169 29.38 2.67 36.86
C GLY A 1169 29.88 3.80 35.95
N ILE A 1170 29.90 3.52 34.65
CA ILE A 1170 30.28 4.40 33.55
C ILE A 1170 29.00 4.68 32.77
N MET A 1171 28.70 5.94 32.50
CA MET A 1171 27.50 6.36 31.80
C MET A 1171 27.81 6.53 30.30
N ASP A 1172 27.57 5.47 29.53
CA ASP A 1172 27.70 5.39 28.07
C ASP A 1172 26.40 5.81 27.35
N SER A 1173 26.38 5.77 26.01
CA SER A 1173 25.19 6.15 25.22
C SER A 1173 23.95 5.33 25.57
N VAL A 1174 24.07 3.99 25.58
CA VAL A 1174 22.98 3.04 25.92
C VAL A 1174 22.43 3.33 27.32
N SER A 1175 23.30 3.60 28.30
CA SER A 1175 22.89 3.97 29.66
C SER A 1175 22.23 5.35 29.73
N LEU A 1176 22.67 6.32 28.91
CA LEU A 1176 22.08 7.66 28.83
C LEU A 1176 20.72 7.65 28.15
N GLU A 1177 20.57 6.85 27.11
CA GLU A 1177 19.33 6.62 26.36
C GLU A 1177 18.29 5.97 27.27
N ARG A 1178 18.65 4.84 27.90
CA ARG A 1178 17.78 4.20 28.89
C ARG A 1178 17.46 5.09 30.11
N LEU A 1179 18.32 6.05 30.45
CA LEU A 1179 18.02 7.04 31.48
C LEU A 1179 17.02 8.12 31.00
N ARG A 1180 17.03 8.48 29.72
CA ARG A 1180 16.05 9.40 29.12
C ARG A 1180 14.66 8.75 29.02
N GLU A 1181 14.60 7.46 28.69
CA GLU A 1181 13.36 6.67 28.65
C GLU A 1181 12.63 6.58 30.00
N LEU A 1182 13.32 6.80 31.12
CA LEU A 1182 12.73 6.82 32.48
C LEU A 1182 12.24 8.21 32.94
N GLN A 1183 12.16 9.20 32.05
CA GLN A 1183 11.80 10.60 32.37
C GLN A 1183 10.46 11.04 31.80
#